data_AF-A0A8T1W124-F1
#
_entry.id   AF-A0A8T1W124-F1
#
_cell.length_a   1.000
_cell.length_b   1.000
_cell.length_c   1.000
_cell.angle_alpha   90.00
_cell.angle_beta   90.00
_cell.angle_gamma   90.00
#
_symmetry.space_group_name_H-M   'P 1'
#
loop_
_entity.id
_entity.type
_entity.pdbx_description
1 polymer ?
#
loop_
_entity_poly.entity_id
_entity_poly.type
_entity_poly.pdbx_seq_one_letter_code
_entity_poly.pdbx_strand_id
1 'polypeptide(L)'
;MASTRHVSRWRLCRPPQAPGGSETSSSSPSNASEADAKVSPSAPPVSLRYLNEFVGKLHCAPALLQHGLFPDAKEVTESMALFNAVRRYIEPKDKGESLEKNDKHDGIVVVGDGNTPRTAGMFAFRMRGWKCYSVDPAMEKGTSERSKGWAGVSNLVVVRNKIENVRIALRRAIVVLVHAHVTLDQALSAVQAEQVCGVVTLPCCNWYGQQEALFGRGPDLVYDDFSVLSDHREIRLWVGDNSAQDGGNVDTSHADLSLASSVMKGCVRKEMIAVSENTPTHVNAEKQAEDLRKRHNGVLEFIGDTLGELARDASSMSQEEYMAEEETVGSSLPSAVALHLGTDTNVLALGWHPRRLAVRLLLRDGYTDVYTISVAEELSFSVVDNGERGTKTLKLQLLKCTVDLDAEPVDEDSEEESVKLEPCGRFILQSTFALPRTEQSDEETEEEEKITVSFENEGSPAPPLACVLDAGFIFRGFRGRAKKNPSFFRHLCRTLDQLVSACGSPTTSSRTASLVCLTPRKQWRKKEFLAHTDLDYDVQSLIATRKLFPGTPVYVYCCFKRQTLSSIASPAAVDQPTKLDDGDGSTIARDAALETWLELDEKLNSRQSELDGRLIVIDSPAARVKAAQDQEQTVADARDTAVEPRKVYVQVTGEISRVRRFSNGMAFLSLELAGSGYDRPLQVFLQRDTLGWSPSVFAKVVGLLRKGDELIAVGFMARNARGHSMLQVEALSLARTGEYEAYS
;
A
#
# COMPACT_ATOMS: atom_id res chain seq x y z
N MET A 1 -16.00 10.36 19.53
CA MET A 1 -15.59 10.05 18.14
C MET A 1 -16.74 9.34 17.45
N ALA A 2 -17.46 10.01 16.56
CA ALA A 2 -18.46 9.36 15.72
C ALA A 2 -17.73 8.86 14.46
N SER A 3 -17.48 7.56 14.38
CA SER A 3 -16.99 6.91 13.17
C SER A 3 -17.98 7.17 12.04
N THR A 4 -17.55 7.78 10.95
CA THR A 4 -18.32 7.86 9.70
C THR A 4 -18.81 6.45 9.36
N ARG A 5 -20.13 6.24 9.42
CA ARG A 5 -20.76 4.94 9.13
C ARG A 5 -20.29 4.46 7.76
N HIS A 6 -19.52 3.38 7.76
CA HIS A 6 -19.01 2.74 6.57
C HIS A 6 -20.19 2.19 5.72
N VAL A 7 -20.16 2.37 4.40
CA VAL A 7 -21.23 1.93 3.50
C VAL A 7 -20.73 0.73 2.71
N SER A 8 -21.12 -0.48 3.12
CA SER A 8 -20.97 -1.66 2.27
C SER A 8 -21.84 -1.51 1.03
N ARG A 9 -21.34 -1.89 -0.14
CA ARG A 9 -22.12 -1.98 -1.39
C ARG A 9 -23.15 -3.12 -1.36
N TRP A 10 -23.04 -4.01 -0.37
CA TRP A 10 -23.95 -5.12 -0.12
C TRP A 10 -25.04 -4.71 0.87
N ARG A 11 -26.32 -4.96 0.53
CA ARG A 11 -27.46 -4.65 1.42
C ARG A 11 -28.03 -5.91 2.04
N LEU A 12 -28.47 -5.80 3.29
CA LEU A 12 -29.20 -6.87 3.99
C LEU A 12 -30.46 -7.22 3.18
N CYS A 13 -30.66 -8.52 2.91
CA CYS A 13 -31.91 -9.00 2.34
C CYS A 13 -33.05 -8.66 3.30
N ARG A 14 -34.14 -8.07 2.79
CA ARG A 14 -35.37 -7.93 3.60
C ARG A 14 -35.91 -9.34 3.85
N PRO A 15 -36.37 -9.66 5.08
CA PRO A 15 -37.08 -10.92 5.29
C PRO A 15 -38.29 -10.97 4.35
N PRO A 16 -38.62 -12.14 3.76
CA PRO A 16 -39.79 -12.26 2.89
C PRO A 16 -41.04 -11.82 3.65
N GLN A 17 -41.79 -10.88 3.07
CA GLN A 17 -43.11 -10.53 3.58
C GLN A 17 -43.98 -11.79 3.54
N ALA A 18 -44.61 -12.11 4.67
CA ALA A 18 -45.53 -13.25 4.75
C ALA A 18 -46.63 -13.08 3.69
N PRO A 19 -47.03 -14.15 2.98
CA PRO A 19 -48.10 -14.06 1.99
C PRO A 19 -49.41 -13.71 2.70
N GLY A 20 -49.99 -12.57 2.32
CA GLY A 20 -51.24 -12.07 2.88
C GLY A 20 -52.37 -13.06 2.63
N GLY A 21 -52.93 -13.59 3.72
CA GLY A 21 -54.18 -14.31 3.71
C GLY A 21 -55.32 -13.36 3.37
N SER A 22 -56.04 -13.69 2.31
CA SER A 22 -57.33 -13.15 1.93
C SER A 22 -58.38 -13.40 3.02
N GLU A 23 -59.16 -12.39 3.39
CA GLU A 23 -60.62 -12.50 3.62
C GLU A 23 -61.29 -11.11 3.80
N THR A 24 -62.05 -10.73 2.76
CA THR A 24 -63.37 -10.05 2.69
C THR A 24 -63.88 -9.06 3.76
N SER A 25 -64.20 -7.83 3.28
CA SER A 25 -65.36 -6.91 3.54
C SER A 25 -65.82 -6.64 4.98
N SER A 26 -66.06 -5.41 5.47
CA SER A 26 -66.87 -4.31 4.90
C SER A 26 -66.76 -2.97 5.67
N SER A 27 -67.13 -1.89 4.95
CA SER A 27 -67.55 -0.52 5.36
C SER A 27 -66.53 0.53 5.84
N SER A 28 -66.34 1.54 4.99
CA SER A 28 -65.78 2.88 5.23
C SER A 28 -66.79 3.83 5.91
N PRO A 29 -66.46 5.12 6.19
CA PRO A 29 -65.22 5.71 6.71
C PRO A 29 -65.48 6.67 7.89
N SER A 30 -64.50 6.90 8.76
CA SER A 30 -64.41 8.19 9.48
C SER A 30 -62.97 8.55 9.85
N ASN A 31 -62.62 9.78 9.49
CA ASN A 31 -61.33 10.42 9.67
C ASN A 31 -60.91 10.45 11.14
N ALA A 32 -59.71 9.93 11.43
CA ALA A 32 -58.88 10.39 12.53
C ALA A 32 -57.41 10.11 12.19
N SER A 33 -56.68 11.19 11.94
CA SER A 33 -55.22 11.35 11.96
C SER A 33 -54.39 10.07 12.23
N GLU A 34 -53.91 9.43 11.16
CA GLU A 34 -52.71 8.60 11.27
C GLU A 34 -51.53 9.53 11.51
N ALA A 35 -51.14 9.64 12.78
CA ALA A 35 -49.78 9.98 13.11
C ALA A 35 -48.90 8.92 12.47
N ASP A 36 -48.05 9.34 11.53
CA ASP A 36 -46.90 8.58 11.03
C ASP A 36 -46.13 8.04 12.25
N ALA A 37 -46.42 6.80 12.63
CA ALA A 37 -45.61 6.05 13.55
C ALA A 37 -44.30 5.77 12.83
N LYS A 38 -43.35 6.70 12.96
CA LYS A 38 -41.92 6.45 12.73
C LYS A 38 -41.56 5.18 13.48
N VAL A 39 -41.54 4.06 12.75
CA VAL A 39 -40.92 2.82 13.20
C VAL A 39 -39.48 3.19 13.52
N SER A 40 -39.18 3.23 14.82
CA SER A 40 -37.82 3.39 15.31
C SER A 40 -36.96 2.27 14.69
N PRO A 41 -35.74 2.56 14.24
CA PRO A 41 -34.86 1.51 13.77
C PRO A 41 -34.54 0.62 14.98
N SER A 42 -35.19 -0.53 15.06
CA SER A 42 -34.90 -1.54 16.08
C SER A 42 -33.40 -1.80 16.05
N ALA A 43 -32.73 -1.66 17.20
CA ALA A 43 -31.32 -1.95 17.32
C ALA A 43 -31.02 -3.32 16.67
N PRO A 44 -29.96 -3.45 15.85
CA PRO A 44 -29.63 -4.71 15.23
C PRO A 44 -29.51 -5.82 16.30
N PRO A 45 -30.00 -7.05 16.03
CA PRO A 45 -30.10 -8.09 17.04
C PRO A 45 -28.71 -8.60 17.43
N VAL A 46 -28.11 -8.06 18.50
CA VAL A 46 -26.83 -8.55 19.04
C VAL A 46 -27.01 -9.97 19.58
N SER A 47 -26.12 -10.87 19.18
CA SER A 47 -26.10 -12.27 19.60
C SER A 47 -24.82 -12.59 20.36
N LEU A 48 -24.91 -13.31 21.49
CA LEU A 48 -23.72 -13.78 22.24
C LEU A 48 -23.36 -15.24 21.90
N ARG A 49 -23.84 -15.76 20.76
CA ARG A 49 -23.67 -17.16 20.35
C ARG A 49 -22.22 -17.62 20.42
N TYR A 50 -21.28 -16.82 19.89
CA TYR A 50 -19.86 -17.21 19.85
C TYR A 50 -19.19 -17.21 21.21
N LEU A 51 -19.54 -16.28 22.11
CA LEU A 51 -19.04 -16.32 23.48
C LEU A 51 -19.60 -17.52 24.26
N ASN A 52 -20.90 -17.80 24.09
CA ASN A 52 -21.52 -18.97 24.70
C ASN A 52 -20.92 -20.28 24.18
N GLU A 53 -20.63 -20.37 22.88
CA GLU A 53 -19.95 -21.53 22.28
C GLU A 53 -18.52 -21.64 22.79
N PHE A 54 -17.77 -20.54 22.82
CA PHE A 54 -16.38 -20.51 23.27
C PHE A 54 -16.25 -20.93 24.74
N VAL A 55 -17.00 -20.33 25.65
CA VAL A 55 -16.89 -20.63 27.09
C VAL A 55 -17.59 -21.94 27.46
N GLY A 56 -18.75 -22.22 26.86
CA GLY A 56 -19.61 -23.32 27.31
C GLY A 56 -19.46 -24.64 26.56
N LYS A 57 -18.91 -24.63 25.33
CA LYS A 57 -18.88 -25.83 24.47
C LYS A 57 -17.50 -26.15 23.92
N LEU A 58 -16.63 -25.16 23.78
CA LEU A 58 -15.33 -25.34 23.14
C LEU A 58 -14.31 -25.89 24.15
N HIS A 59 -14.07 -27.20 24.11
CA HIS A 59 -13.14 -27.86 25.04
C HIS A 59 -11.71 -27.30 25.05
N CYS A 60 -11.24 -26.72 23.94
CA CYS A 60 -9.92 -26.09 23.85
C CYS A 60 -9.90 -24.64 24.36
N ALA A 61 -11.03 -24.03 24.75
CA ALA A 61 -11.08 -22.66 25.23
C ALA A 61 -10.16 -22.39 26.44
N PRO A 62 -10.07 -23.27 27.46
CA PRO A 62 -9.10 -23.07 28.55
C PRO A 62 -7.65 -22.99 28.05
N ALA A 63 -7.26 -23.84 27.11
CA ALA A 63 -5.92 -23.83 26.53
C ALA A 63 -5.68 -22.56 25.70
N LEU A 64 -6.64 -22.17 24.86
CA LEU A 64 -6.56 -20.93 24.07
C LEU A 64 -6.40 -19.68 24.95
N LEU A 65 -7.10 -19.63 26.08
CA LEU A 65 -6.98 -18.56 27.08
C LEU A 65 -5.64 -18.63 27.82
N GLN A 66 -5.17 -19.82 28.20
CA GLN A 66 -3.89 -20.02 28.85
C GLN A 66 -2.70 -19.60 27.96
N HIS A 67 -2.82 -19.81 26.65
CA HIS A 67 -1.84 -19.32 25.67
C HIS A 67 -1.88 -17.80 25.46
N GLY A 68 -2.83 -17.07 26.05
CA GLY A 68 -2.90 -15.61 25.97
C GLY A 68 -3.16 -15.08 24.57
N LEU A 69 -3.86 -15.86 23.73
CA LEU A 69 -4.11 -15.53 22.33
C LEU A 69 -5.04 -14.32 22.19
N PHE A 70 -6.13 -14.27 22.95
CA PHE A 70 -7.16 -13.24 22.78
C PHE A 70 -7.01 -12.10 23.81
N PRO A 71 -6.89 -10.84 23.37
CA PRO A 71 -6.84 -9.70 24.28
C PRO A 71 -8.22 -9.33 24.85
N ASP A 72 -9.29 -9.58 24.10
CA ASP A 72 -10.65 -9.21 24.47
C ASP A 72 -11.71 -10.10 23.78
N ALA A 73 -12.98 -9.88 24.12
CA ALA A 73 -14.11 -10.63 23.59
C ALA A 73 -14.39 -10.36 22.09
N LYS A 74 -14.04 -9.19 21.57
CA LYS A 74 -14.21 -8.85 20.15
C LYS A 74 -13.39 -9.83 19.31
N GLU A 75 -12.11 -9.96 19.63
CA GLU A 75 -11.19 -10.84 18.90
C GLU A 75 -11.58 -12.33 18.99
N VAL A 76 -12.16 -12.77 20.13
CA VAL A 76 -12.74 -14.12 20.26
C VAL A 76 -13.88 -14.31 19.26
N THR A 77 -14.81 -13.34 19.18
CA THR A 77 -15.98 -13.47 18.31
C THR A 77 -15.64 -13.36 16.82
N GLU A 78 -14.67 -12.53 16.42
CA GLU A 78 -14.17 -12.44 15.03
C GLU A 78 -13.51 -13.76 14.60
N SER A 79 -12.66 -14.33 15.46
CA SER A 79 -12.01 -15.62 15.20
C SER A 79 -13.07 -16.73 15.07
N MET A 80 -13.99 -16.85 16.04
CA MET A 80 -15.06 -17.84 16.03
C MET A 80 -15.97 -17.74 14.81
N ALA A 81 -16.23 -16.52 14.32
CA ALA A 81 -16.96 -16.27 13.08
C ALA A 81 -16.27 -16.90 11.87
N LEU A 82 -14.96 -16.64 11.70
CA LEU A 82 -14.19 -17.17 10.59
C LEU A 82 -14.06 -18.69 10.65
N PHE A 83 -13.82 -19.26 11.83
CA PHE A 83 -13.84 -20.72 12.00
C PHE A 83 -15.20 -21.31 11.69
N ASN A 84 -16.28 -20.64 12.10
CA ASN A 84 -17.63 -21.09 11.77
C ASN A 84 -17.91 -21.02 10.26
N ALA A 85 -17.38 -20.02 9.54
CA ALA A 85 -17.49 -19.97 8.09
C ALA A 85 -16.73 -21.11 7.43
N VAL A 86 -15.46 -21.32 7.81
CA VAL A 86 -14.61 -22.39 7.27
C VAL A 86 -15.23 -23.77 7.51
N ARG A 87 -15.57 -24.12 8.75
CA ARG A 87 -16.12 -25.45 9.11
C ARG A 87 -17.46 -25.78 8.43
N ARG A 88 -18.17 -24.78 7.92
CA ARG A 88 -19.51 -24.92 7.33
C ARG A 88 -19.47 -24.98 5.82
N TYR A 89 -18.65 -24.13 5.21
CA TYR A 89 -18.73 -23.86 3.78
C TYR A 89 -17.50 -24.31 3.00
N ILE A 90 -16.34 -24.46 3.65
CA ILE A 90 -15.07 -24.72 2.98
C ILE A 90 -14.48 -26.07 3.36
N GLU A 91 -14.48 -26.41 4.65
CA GLU A 91 -13.82 -27.60 5.17
C GLU A 91 -14.31 -28.87 4.43
N PRO A 92 -13.44 -29.53 3.64
CA PRO A 92 -13.82 -30.73 2.92
C PRO A 92 -14.13 -31.84 3.94
N LYS A 93 -15.32 -32.44 3.84
CA LYS A 93 -15.64 -33.64 4.62
C LYS A 93 -14.78 -34.77 4.06
N ASP A 94 -13.71 -35.16 4.77
CA ASP A 94 -12.80 -36.20 4.31
C ASP A 94 -13.57 -37.46 3.86
N LYS A 95 -13.42 -37.80 2.58
CA LYS A 95 -13.51 -39.20 2.13
C LYS A 95 -12.12 -39.77 2.36
N GLY A 96 -11.99 -40.66 3.33
CA GLY A 96 -10.72 -41.13 3.87
C GLY A 96 -9.81 -41.82 2.87
N GLU A 97 -9.08 -41.05 2.07
CA GLU A 97 -7.94 -41.50 1.29
C GLU A 97 -6.69 -40.79 1.79
N SER A 98 -5.96 -41.48 2.67
CA SER A 98 -4.59 -41.16 3.03
C SER A 98 -3.69 -41.36 1.81
N LEU A 99 -3.50 -40.32 1.01
CA LEU A 99 -2.51 -40.32 -0.07
C LEU A 99 -1.15 -39.89 0.47
N GLU A 100 -0.39 -40.86 0.97
CA GLU A 100 1.01 -40.71 1.44
C GLU A 100 2.03 -40.44 0.31
N LYS A 101 1.65 -39.69 -0.75
CA LYS A 101 2.49 -39.54 -1.95
C LYS A 101 3.05 -38.15 -2.24
N ASN A 102 2.66 -37.11 -1.50
CA ASN A 102 3.23 -35.76 -1.65
C ASN A 102 3.84 -35.29 -0.32
N ASP A 103 5.06 -34.76 -0.38
CA ASP A 103 5.78 -34.13 0.76
C ASP A 103 5.12 -32.82 1.26
N LYS A 104 3.96 -32.43 0.72
CA LYS A 104 3.23 -31.20 1.06
C LYS A 104 2.03 -31.50 1.95
N HIS A 105 1.85 -30.69 2.98
CA HIS A 105 0.72 -30.80 3.91
C HIS A 105 -0.44 -29.87 3.54
N ASP A 106 -1.63 -30.14 4.09
CA ASP A 106 -2.77 -29.22 4.00
C ASP A 106 -2.57 -28.06 4.98
N GLY A 107 -2.88 -26.83 4.56
CA GLY A 107 -2.62 -25.65 5.37
C GLY A 107 -3.71 -24.59 5.36
N ILE A 108 -3.75 -23.83 6.44
CA ILE A 108 -4.63 -22.67 6.62
C ILE A 108 -3.73 -21.45 6.78
N VAL A 109 -3.89 -20.46 5.91
CA VAL A 109 -3.10 -19.23 5.93
C VAL A 109 -3.98 -18.09 6.42
N VAL A 110 -3.72 -17.65 7.65
CA VAL A 110 -4.42 -16.53 8.28
C VAL A 110 -3.58 -15.27 8.12
N VAL A 111 -4.14 -14.28 7.42
CA VAL A 111 -3.51 -12.99 7.14
C VAL A 111 -4.17 -11.90 7.98
N GLY A 112 -3.35 -11.05 8.59
CA GLY A 112 -3.85 -9.95 9.41
C GLY A 112 -4.34 -10.39 10.80
N ASP A 113 -3.71 -11.41 11.40
CA ASP A 113 -4.13 -11.99 12.69
C ASP A 113 -3.87 -11.05 13.90
N GLY A 114 -3.04 -10.04 13.70
CA GLY A 114 -2.66 -9.03 14.67
C GLY A 114 -1.35 -9.34 15.40
N ASN A 115 -1.25 -8.90 16.66
CA ASN A 115 -0.04 -9.05 17.47
C ASN A 115 0.14 -10.45 18.09
N THR A 116 -0.91 -11.26 18.07
CA THR A 116 -0.93 -12.66 18.54
C THR A 116 -1.58 -13.53 17.47
N PRO A 117 -1.28 -14.84 17.40
CA PRO A 117 -1.83 -15.73 16.38
C PRO A 117 -3.24 -16.22 16.78
N ARG A 118 -4.21 -15.30 16.85
CA ARG A 118 -5.54 -15.53 17.46
C ARG A 118 -6.37 -16.54 16.68
N THR A 119 -6.60 -16.20 15.42
CA THR A 119 -7.44 -16.95 14.50
C THR A 119 -6.70 -18.20 14.05
N ALA A 120 -5.41 -18.08 13.70
CA ALA A 120 -4.58 -19.24 13.33
C ALA A 120 -4.42 -20.23 14.48
N GLY A 121 -4.21 -19.74 15.71
CA GLY A 121 -4.15 -20.59 16.90
C GLY A 121 -5.46 -21.32 17.13
N MET A 122 -6.60 -20.64 16.99
CA MET A 122 -7.90 -21.29 17.10
C MET A 122 -8.09 -22.40 16.04
N PHE A 123 -7.66 -22.17 14.80
CA PHE A 123 -7.65 -23.21 13.77
C PHE A 123 -6.71 -24.37 14.14
N ALA A 124 -5.50 -24.11 14.64
CA ALA A 124 -4.55 -25.15 15.03
C ALA A 124 -5.11 -26.10 16.11
N PHE A 125 -5.92 -25.58 17.05
CA PHE A 125 -6.59 -26.40 18.06
C PHE A 125 -7.81 -27.17 17.53
N ARG A 126 -8.40 -26.74 16.41
CA ARG A 126 -9.71 -27.24 15.94
C ARG A 126 -9.64 -28.09 14.69
N MET A 127 -8.69 -27.83 13.80
CA MET A 127 -8.54 -28.52 12.52
C MET A 127 -7.33 -29.44 12.55
N ARG A 128 -7.57 -30.71 12.91
CA ARG A 128 -6.51 -31.73 12.95
C ARG A 128 -6.02 -32.03 11.54
N GLY A 129 -4.71 -32.23 11.39
CA GLY A 129 -4.08 -32.53 10.10
C GLY A 129 -3.81 -31.31 9.22
N TRP A 130 -4.25 -30.12 9.64
CA TRP A 130 -3.98 -28.86 8.93
C TRP A 130 -2.92 -28.04 9.66
N LYS A 131 -1.90 -27.60 8.91
CA LYS A 131 -0.89 -26.68 9.42
C LYS A 131 -1.38 -25.24 9.30
N CYS A 132 -1.34 -24.49 10.39
CA CYS A 132 -1.91 -23.16 10.47
C CYS A 132 -0.80 -22.12 10.46
N TYR A 133 -0.83 -21.20 9.50
CA TYR A 133 0.11 -20.10 9.35
C TYR A 133 -0.56 -18.80 9.79
N SER A 134 0.03 -18.11 10.75
CA SER A 134 -0.39 -16.77 11.19
C SER A 134 0.58 -15.74 10.64
N VAL A 135 0.15 -14.90 9.70
CA VAL A 135 1.00 -13.95 8.98
C VAL A 135 0.56 -12.52 9.27
N ASP A 136 1.37 -11.79 10.02
CA ASP A 136 1.13 -10.38 10.31
C ASP A 136 2.44 -9.62 10.64
N PRO A 137 2.72 -8.44 10.05
CA PRO A 137 3.89 -7.64 10.42
C PRO A 137 3.86 -7.11 11.87
N ALA A 138 2.67 -7.01 12.47
CA ALA A 138 2.44 -6.59 13.85
C ALA A 138 2.67 -7.71 14.88
N MET A 139 2.90 -8.94 14.44
CA MET A 139 3.12 -10.10 15.30
C MET A 139 4.23 -9.86 16.32
N GLU A 140 3.99 -10.26 17.58
CA GLU A 140 4.93 -10.03 18.67
C GLU A 140 6.27 -10.77 18.45
N LYS A 141 7.39 -10.20 18.90
CA LYS A 141 8.69 -10.89 18.80
C LYS A 141 8.68 -12.11 19.72
N GLY A 142 9.22 -13.24 19.26
CA GLY A 142 9.37 -14.50 20.00
C GLY A 142 10.20 -14.46 21.30
N THR A 143 10.47 -13.27 21.84
CA THR A 143 11.24 -13.04 23.06
C THR A 143 10.39 -12.65 24.27
N SER A 144 9.11 -12.31 24.09
CA SER A 144 8.23 -11.94 25.21
C SER A 144 7.65 -13.16 25.91
N GLU A 145 7.26 -13.03 27.18
CA GLU A 145 6.58 -14.11 27.93
C GLU A 145 5.31 -14.57 27.24
N ARG A 146 4.57 -13.63 26.62
CA ARG A 146 3.36 -13.93 25.86
C ARG A 146 3.67 -14.80 24.63
N SER A 147 4.72 -14.45 23.89
CA SER A 147 5.15 -15.20 22.70
C SER A 147 5.65 -16.61 22.99
N LYS A 148 6.22 -16.85 24.18
CA LYS A 148 6.55 -18.20 24.66
C LYS A 148 5.29 -19.05 24.88
N GLY A 149 4.19 -18.40 25.24
CA GLY A 149 2.89 -19.03 25.47
C GLY A 149 2.44 -19.85 24.26
N TRP A 150 2.42 -19.28 23.05
CA TRP A 150 1.93 -19.97 21.86
C TRP A 150 3.01 -20.64 20.99
N ALA A 151 4.29 -20.48 21.32
CA ALA A 151 5.38 -21.16 20.59
C ALA A 151 5.29 -22.69 20.65
N GLY A 152 4.64 -23.25 21.68
CA GLY A 152 4.44 -24.69 21.86
C GLY A 152 3.15 -25.25 21.24
N VAL A 153 2.34 -24.42 20.55
CA VAL A 153 1.10 -24.91 19.93
C VAL A 153 1.45 -25.76 18.70
N SER A 154 1.08 -27.03 18.74
CA SER A 154 1.32 -27.97 17.64
C SER A 154 0.63 -27.50 16.35
N ASN A 155 1.33 -27.62 15.22
CA ASN A 155 0.85 -27.27 13.87
C ASN A 155 0.57 -25.76 13.67
N LEU A 156 1.05 -24.88 14.55
CA LEU A 156 0.98 -23.44 14.37
C LEU A 156 2.35 -22.88 13.94
N VAL A 157 2.36 -22.13 12.84
CA VAL A 157 3.52 -21.39 12.34
C VAL A 157 3.21 -19.91 12.45
N VAL A 158 4.05 -19.18 13.19
CA VAL A 158 3.86 -17.74 13.43
C VAL A 158 4.88 -16.95 12.62
N VAL A 159 4.39 -16.04 11.79
CA VAL A 159 5.16 -15.31 10.79
C VAL A 159 5.01 -13.81 11.03
N ARG A 160 6.07 -13.20 11.58
CA ARG A 160 6.13 -11.76 11.71
C ARG A 160 6.61 -11.12 10.41
N ASN A 161 5.74 -11.06 9.42
CA ASN A 161 6.04 -10.43 8.14
C ASN A 161 4.78 -9.98 7.42
N LYS A 162 4.98 -9.16 6.40
CA LYS A 162 3.96 -8.90 5.38
C LYS A 162 3.72 -10.17 4.56
N ILE A 163 2.46 -10.45 4.20
CA ILE A 163 2.13 -11.64 3.40
C ILE A 163 2.80 -11.58 2.02
N GLU A 164 2.99 -10.38 1.47
CA GLU A 164 3.69 -10.14 0.19
C GLU A 164 5.15 -10.64 0.21
N ASN A 165 5.75 -10.69 1.40
CA ASN A 165 7.12 -11.13 1.65
C ASN A 165 7.21 -12.58 2.16
N VAL A 166 6.12 -13.35 2.04
CA VAL A 166 6.05 -14.73 2.50
C VAL A 166 5.73 -15.63 1.32
N ARG A 167 6.28 -16.84 1.31
CA ARG A 167 5.90 -17.91 0.37
C ARG A 167 5.58 -19.16 1.16
N ILE A 168 4.44 -19.77 0.87
CA ILE A 168 3.92 -20.95 1.57
C ILE A 168 3.55 -21.99 0.51
N ALA A 169 4.17 -23.17 0.58
CA ALA A 169 3.86 -24.28 -0.30
C ALA A 169 2.97 -25.29 0.43
N LEU A 170 1.77 -25.54 -0.09
CA LEU A 170 0.76 -26.40 0.50
C LEU A 170 0.24 -27.42 -0.52
N ARG A 171 -0.37 -28.49 -0.04
CA ARG A 171 -1.16 -29.38 -0.88
C ARG A 171 -2.53 -28.73 -1.12
N ARG A 172 -3.32 -28.59 -0.05
CA ARG A 172 -4.56 -27.81 -0.04
C ARG A 172 -4.43 -26.57 0.83
N ALA A 173 -4.99 -25.46 0.38
CA ALA A 173 -4.98 -24.19 1.12
C ALA A 173 -6.38 -23.69 1.45
N ILE A 174 -6.56 -23.22 2.68
CA ILE A 174 -7.66 -22.32 3.06
C ILE A 174 -7.03 -20.98 3.43
N VAL A 175 -7.47 -19.89 2.80
CA VAL A 175 -6.93 -18.56 3.08
C VAL A 175 -7.96 -17.74 3.85
N VAL A 176 -7.55 -17.18 4.99
CA VAL A 176 -8.43 -16.46 5.91
C VAL A 176 -7.87 -15.06 6.17
N LEU A 177 -8.69 -14.03 5.98
CA LEU A 177 -8.32 -12.62 6.18
C LEU A 177 -9.20 -12.05 7.30
N VAL A 178 -8.64 -11.79 8.49
CA VAL A 178 -9.42 -11.33 9.67
C VAL A 178 -9.32 -9.82 9.93
N HIS A 179 -8.16 -9.22 9.64
CA HIS A 179 -7.94 -7.76 9.64
C HIS A 179 -6.90 -7.38 8.58
N ALA A 180 -6.94 -8.06 7.44
CA ALA A 180 -5.89 -7.96 6.44
C ALA A 180 -5.98 -6.64 5.66
N HIS A 181 -4.88 -5.89 5.62
CA HIS A 181 -4.73 -4.68 4.81
C HIS A 181 -4.06 -4.98 3.47
N VAL A 182 -4.60 -5.97 2.75
CA VAL A 182 -4.17 -6.42 1.43
C VAL A 182 -5.40 -6.84 0.62
N THR A 183 -5.26 -6.89 -0.71
CA THR A 183 -6.28 -7.51 -1.57
C THR A 183 -6.26 -9.03 -1.41
N LEU A 184 -7.33 -9.70 -1.86
CA LEU A 184 -7.41 -11.16 -1.85
C LEU A 184 -6.30 -11.76 -2.73
N ASP A 185 -6.05 -11.15 -3.90
CA ASP A 185 -5.03 -11.61 -4.85
C ASP A 185 -3.61 -11.46 -4.27
N GLN A 186 -3.34 -10.37 -3.54
CA GLN A 186 -2.07 -10.17 -2.84
C GLN A 186 -1.83 -11.26 -1.78
N ALA A 187 -2.85 -11.60 -0.99
CA ALA A 187 -2.75 -12.66 0.01
C ALA A 187 -2.50 -14.03 -0.66
N LEU A 188 -3.23 -14.35 -1.72
CA LEU A 188 -3.07 -15.60 -2.46
C LEU A 188 -1.77 -15.67 -3.26
N SER A 189 -1.16 -14.54 -3.61
CA SER A 189 0.13 -14.54 -4.31
C SER A 189 1.27 -15.16 -3.49
N ALA A 190 1.10 -15.20 -2.17
CA ALA A 190 2.03 -15.83 -1.24
C ALA A 190 1.83 -17.33 -1.07
N VAL A 191 0.72 -17.90 -1.57
CA VAL A 191 0.30 -19.28 -1.32
C VAL A 191 0.38 -20.09 -2.61
N GLN A 192 1.31 -21.04 -2.64
CA GLN A 192 1.42 -22.05 -3.70
C GLN A 192 0.76 -23.34 -3.23
N ALA A 193 -0.49 -23.57 -3.65
CA ALA A 193 -1.23 -24.78 -3.32
C ALA A 193 -1.60 -25.57 -4.58
N GLU A 194 -1.69 -26.89 -4.47
CA GLU A 194 -2.27 -27.74 -5.54
C GLU A 194 -3.76 -27.47 -5.69
N GLN A 195 -4.42 -27.06 -4.60
CA GLN A 195 -5.83 -26.68 -4.58
C GLN A 195 -6.09 -25.60 -3.53
N VAL A 196 -6.76 -24.50 -3.89
CA VAL A 196 -7.36 -23.58 -2.90
C VAL A 196 -8.78 -24.07 -2.60
N CYS A 197 -8.98 -24.60 -1.39
CA CYS A 197 -10.29 -25.08 -0.94
C CYS A 197 -11.28 -23.93 -0.74
N GLY A 198 -10.80 -22.76 -0.34
CA GLY A 198 -11.61 -21.56 -0.25
C GLY A 198 -10.91 -20.40 0.42
N VAL A 199 -11.55 -19.23 0.32
CA VAL A 199 -11.09 -17.97 0.88
C VAL A 199 -12.20 -17.39 1.75
N VAL A 200 -11.89 -16.94 2.95
CA VAL A 200 -12.82 -16.22 3.83
C VAL A 200 -12.20 -14.89 4.22
N THR A 201 -12.97 -13.81 4.12
CA THR A 201 -12.57 -12.53 4.69
C THR A 201 -13.62 -11.96 5.63
N LEU A 202 -13.12 -11.28 6.67
CA LEU A 202 -13.82 -10.33 7.51
C LEU A 202 -13.13 -8.97 7.32
N PRO A 203 -13.51 -8.20 6.28
CA PRO A 203 -12.85 -6.94 5.96
C PRO A 203 -13.06 -5.90 7.06
N CYS A 204 -12.03 -5.09 7.29
CA CYS A 204 -12.06 -4.01 8.27
C CYS A 204 -11.51 -2.69 7.69
N CYS A 205 -11.64 -1.60 8.45
CA CYS A 205 -11.23 -0.26 8.03
C CYS A 205 -11.83 0.10 6.65
N ASN A 206 -10.98 0.43 5.66
CA ASN A 206 -11.39 0.82 4.31
C ASN A 206 -11.16 -0.29 3.27
N TRP A 207 -10.96 -1.55 3.69
CA TRP A 207 -10.61 -2.67 2.79
C TRP A 207 -11.81 -3.44 2.24
N TYR A 208 -13.04 -3.05 2.60
CA TYR A 208 -14.26 -3.63 2.05
C TYR A 208 -14.25 -3.61 0.52
N GLY A 209 -14.02 -2.45 -0.12
CA GLY A 209 -14.02 -2.35 -1.58
C GLY A 209 -12.88 -3.15 -2.24
N GLN A 210 -11.74 -3.27 -1.56
CA GLN A 210 -10.53 -3.93 -2.06
C GLN A 210 -10.54 -5.45 -1.90
N GLN A 211 -11.58 -6.00 -1.25
CA GLN A 211 -11.79 -7.43 -1.04
C GLN A 211 -13.18 -7.85 -1.55
N GLU A 212 -13.69 -7.19 -2.60
CA GLU A 212 -15.00 -7.49 -3.24
C GLU A 212 -14.91 -8.59 -4.30
N ALA A 213 -13.75 -8.75 -4.93
CA ALA A 213 -13.53 -9.72 -5.98
C ALA A 213 -12.21 -10.47 -5.75
N LEU A 214 -12.22 -11.74 -6.14
CA LEU A 214 -11.06 -12.61 -6.19
C LEU A 214 -10.86 -13.01 -7.66
N PHE A 215 -9.77 -12.57 -8.29
CA PHE A 215 -9.54 -12.79 -9.73
C PHE A 215 -10.76 -12.44 -10.61
N GLY A 216 -11.41 -11.30 -10.33
CA GLY A 216 -12.62 -10.85 -11.02
C GLY A 216 -13.93 -11.58 -10.61
N ARG A 217 -13.86 -12.66 -9.83
CA ARG A 217 -15.02 -13.40 -9.31
C ARG A 217 -15.51 -12.79 -7.99
N GLY A 218 -16.79 -12.43 -7.93
CA GLY A 218 -17.45 -12.03 -6.68
C GLY A 218 -17.59 -13.17 -5.67
N PRO A 219 -17.84 -12.88 -4.38
CA PRO A 219 -18.02 -13.90 -3.34
C PRO A 219 -19.25 -14.77 -3.60
N ASP A 220 -19.15 -16.07 -3.28
CA ASP A 220 -20.28 -17.00 -3.36
C ASP A 220 -21.33 -16.70 -2.29
N LEU A 221 -20.90 -16.15 -1.15
CA LEU A 221 -21.79 -15.77 -0.05
C LEU A 221 -21.23 -14.56 0.72
N VAL A 222 -22.12 -13.61 0.98
CA VAL A 222 -21.89 -12.43 1.82
C VAL A 222 -22.97 -12.36 2.88
N TYR A 223 -22.60 -12.14 4.14
CA TYR A 223 -23.56 -11.94 5.22
C TYR A 223 -22.98 -11.10 6.37
N ASP A 224 -23.84 -10.41 7.11
CA ASP A 224 -23.47 -9.87 8.43
C ASP A 224 -23.68 -10.96 9.49
N ASP A 225 -22.71 -11.16 10.37
CA ASP A 225 -22.85 -12.00 11.55
C ASP A 225 -22.98 -11.15 12.83
N PHE A 226 -24.19 -10.98 13.33
CA PHE A 226 -24.46 -10.22 14.55
C PHE A 226 -23.99 -10.90 15.84
N SER A 227 -23.36 -12.08 15.74
CA SER A 227 -22.62 -12.69 16.84
C SER A 227 -21.17 -12.20 16.94
N VAL A 228 -20.69 -11.44 15.96
CA VAL A 228 -19.40 -10.73 16.00
C VAL A 228 -19.59 -9.40 16.73
N LEU A 229 -18.87 -9.23 17.84
CA LEU A 229 -18.95 -8.02 18.68
C LEU A 229 -18.07 -6.89 18.13
N SER A 230 -18.27 -6.58 16.84
CA SER A 230 -17.54 -5.58 16.07
C SER A 230 -18.51 -4.90 15.09
N ASP A 231 -18.21 -3.65 14.75
CA ASP A 231 -18.88 -2.99 13.62
C ASP A 231 -18.45 -3.62 12.28
N HIS A 232 -17.29 -4.27 12.26
CA HIS A 232 -16.76 -5.03 11.14
C HIS A 232 -17.19 -6.49 11.23
N ARG A 233 -18.42 -6.79 10.81
CA ARG A 233 -19.04 -8.14 10.94
C ARG A 233 -19.52 -8.75 9.63
N GLU A 234 -19.18 -8.11 8.51
CA GLU A 234 -19.47 -8.66 7.19
C GLU A 234 -18.47 -9.79 6.91
N ILE A 235 -18.96 -10.96 6.56
CA ILE A 235 -18.18 -12.12 6.17
C ILE A 235 -18.42 -12.36 4.68
N ARG A 236 -17.34 -12.57 3.94
CA ARG A 236 -17.37 -12.92 2.52
C ARG A 236 -16.59 -14.21 2.31
N LEU A 237 -17.08 -15.09 1.46
CA LEU A 237 -16.42 -16.35 1.18
C LEU A 237 -16.47 -16.73 -0.30
N TRP A 238 -15.40 -17.39 -0.73
CA TRP A 238 -15.23 -18.03 -2.02
C TRP A 238 -14.92 -19.50 -1.76
N VAL A 239 -15.68 -20.40 -2.37
CA VAL A 239 -15.53 -21.85 -2.25
C VAL A 239 -14.89 -22.38 -3.52
N GLY A 240 -13.75 -23.06 -3.36
CA GLY A 240 -13.05 -23.85 -4.37
C GLY A 240 -12.50 -23.13 -5.60
N ASP A 241 -11.42 -23.71 -6.14
CA ASP A 241 -10.95 -23.49 -7.52
C ASP A 241 -11.62 -24.49 -8.46
N ASN A 242 -12.54 -24.03 -9.31
CA ASN A 242 -12.65 -24.55 -10.65
C ASN A 242 -12.18 -23.43 -11.55
N SER A 243 -10.88 -23.43 -11.85
CA SER A 243 -10.22 -22.49 -12.75
C SER A 243 -11.09 -22.20 -13.97
N ALA A 244 -11.21 -20.91 -14.29
CA ALA A 244 -11.45 -20.37 -15.62
C ALA A 244 -11.62 -21.43 -16.73
N GLN A 245 -12.85 -21.70 -17.18
CA GLN A 245 -13.19 -21.75 -18.63
C GLN A 245 -14.60 -22.26 -18.98
N ASP A 246 -15.35 -22.94 -18.11
CA ASP A 246 -16.70 -23.41 -18.49
C ASP A 246 -17.78 -22.83 -17.59
N GLY A 247 -18.72 -22.09 -18.21
CA GLY A 247 -19.92 -21.51 -17.59
C GLY A 247 -20.96 -22.54 -17.15
N GLY A 248 -20.54 -23.59 -16.46
CA GLY A 248 -21.36 -24.71 -16.02
C GLY A 248 -21.26 -24.94 -14.52
N ASN A 249 -22.23 -24.40 -13.78
CA ASN A 249 -22.71 -24.83 -12.46
C ASN A 249 -21.65 -25.24 -11.41
N VAL A 250 -21.36 -24.34 -10.47
CA VAL A 250 -20.57 -24.63 -9.25
C VAL A 250 -21.17 -25.84 -8.54
N ASP A 251 -20.38 -26.92 -8.33
CA ASP A 251 -20.78 -28.04 -7.48
C ASP A 251 -20.83 -27.58 -6.01
N THR A 252 -21.90 -26.88 -5.67
CA THR A 252 -22.25 -26.42 -4.33
C THR A 252 -22.96 -27.51 -3.53
N SER A 253 -23.04 -28.75 -4.02
CA SER A 253 -23.80 -29.83 -3.37
C SER A 253 -23.35 -30.11 -1.93
N HIS A 254 -22.10 -29.76 -1.59
CA HIS A 254 -21.54 -29.92 -0.26
C HIS A 254 -21.74 -28.70 0.68
N ALA A 255 -22.02 -27.51 0.15
CA ALA A 255 -22.13 -26.26 0.92
C ALA A 255 -23.56 -25.69 0.85
N ASP A 256 -24.31 -25.78 1.96
CA ASP A 256 -25.63 -25.15 2.06
C ASP A 256 -25.50 -23.63 2.21
N LEU A 257 -25.39 -22.92 1.07
CA LEU A 257 -25.26 -21.46 1.02
C LEU A 257 -26.57 -20.69 1.33
N SER A 258 -27.67 -21.40 1.66
CA SER A 258 -28.98 -20.78 1.87
C SER A 258 -29.11 -19.98 3.18
N LEU A 259 -28.16 -20.13 4.11
CA LEU A 259 -28.23 -19.66 5.49
C LEU A 259 -29.47 -20.14 6.28
N ALA A 260 -30.24 -21.12 5.78
CA ALA A 260 -31.51 -21.54 6.37
C ALA A 260 -31.37 -22.35 7.68
N SER A 261 -30.14 -22.75 8.05
CA SER A 261 -29.90 -23.54 9.26
C SER A 261 -30.19 -22.75 10.54
N SER A 262 -30.86 -23.38 11.51
CA SER A 262 -31.11 -22.83 12.85
C SER A 262 -29.84 -22.46 13.64
N VAL A 263 -28.67 -22.90 13.16
CA VAL A 263 -27.35 -22.54 13.71
C VAL A 263 -26.87 -21.18 13.22
N MET A 264 -27.40 -20.64 12.12
CA MET A 264 -27.11 -19.30 11.57
C MET A 264 -27.98 -18.19 12.21
N LYS A 265 -28.56 -18.44 13.39
CA LYS A 265 -29.26 -17.41 14.18
C LYS A 265 -28.35 -16.19 14.39
N GLY A 266 -28.81 -15.03 13.93
CA GLY A 266 -28.06 -13.78 13.98
C GLY A 266 -27.17 -13.53 12.76
N CYS A 267 -27.22 -14.36 11.72
CA CYS A 267 -26.56 -14.08 10.43
C CYS A 267 -27.61 -13.57 9.43
N VAL A 268 -27.29 -12.52 8.68
CA VAL A 268 -28.20 -11.95 7.68
C VAL A 268 -27.48 -11.85 6.34
N ARG A 269 -27.98 -12.60 5.35
CA ARG A 269 -27.45 -12.58 3.98
C ARG A 269 -27.48 -11.16 3.44
N LYS A 270 -26.46 -10.82 2.64
CA LYS A 270 -26.47 -9.63 1.82
C LYS A 270 -26.49 -10.00 0.35
N GLU A 271 -27.15 -9.13 -0.40
CA GLU A 271 -27.16 -9.17 -1.85
C GLU A 271 -26.44 -7.95 -2.41
N MET A 272 -25.81 -8.15 -3.55
CA MET A 272 -25.22 -7.05 -4.30
C MET A 272 -26.37 -6.22 -4.85
N ILE A 273 -26.34 -4.91 -4.61
CA ILE A 273 -27.32 -4.03 -5.23
C ILE A 273 -26.89 -3.86 -6.69
N ALA A 274 -27.57 -4.54 -7.61
CA ALA A 274 -27.57 -4.11 -9.00
C ALA A 274 -28.16 -2.69 -9.02
N VAL A 275 -27.43 -1.72 -9.56
CA VAL A 275 -27.92 -0.35 -9.70
C VAL A 275 -29.07 -0.40 -10.69
N SER A 276 -30.32 -0.52 -10.23
CA SER A 276 -31.47 -0.52 -11.11
C SER A 276 -31.72 0.91 -11.60
N GLU A 277 -31.60 1.09 -12.91
CA GLU A 277 -32.00 2.28 -13.65
C GLU A 277 -33.48 2.58 -13.42
N ASN A 278 -33.79 3.53 -12.55
CA ASN A 278 -35.09 4.20 -12.54
C ASN A 278 -34.86 5.68 -12.79
N THR A 279 -35.42 6.15 -13.91
CA THR A 279 -35.40 7.52 -14.44
C THR A 279 -35.60 8.58 -13.36
N PRO A 280 -34.75 9.64 -13.31
CA PRO A 280 -34.84 10.63 -12.25
C PRO A 280 -35.90 11.69 -12.56
N THR A 281 -36.87 11.85 -11.66
CA THR A 281 -37.68 13.05 -11.55
C THR A 281 -36.85 14.20 -10.93
N HIS A 282 -37.19 15.43 -11.31
CA HIS A 282 -36.45 16.69 -11.08
C HIS A 282 -36.06 17.02 -9.61
N VAL A 283 -36.58 16.28 -8.62
CA VAL A 283 -36.24 16.42 -7.19
C VAL A 283 -34.94 15.67 -6.84
N ASN A 284 -34.40 14.86 -7.74
CA ASN A 284 -33.23 14.01 -7.49
C ASN A 284 -31.88 14.66 -7.87
N ALA A 285 -31.89 15.77 -8.62
CA ALA A 285 -30.66 16.41 -9.13
C ALA A 285 -29.84 17.10 -8.03
N GLU A 286 -30.48 17.81 -7.09
CA GLU A 286 -29.78 18.44 -5.97
C GLU A 286 -29.20 17.41 -5.00
N LYS A 287 -29.92 16.31 -4.76
CA LYS A 287 -29.46 15.22 -3.90
C LYS A 287 -28.33 14.42 -4.56
N GLN A 288 -28.41 14.20 -5.89
CA GLN A 288 -27.31 13.63 -6.66
C GLN A 288 -26.09 14.55 -6.68
N ALA A 289 -26.26 15.86 -6.86
CA ALA A 289 -25.17 16.84 -6.80
C ALA A 289 -24.49 16.84 -5.42
N GLU A 290 -25.26 16.77 -4.34
CA GLU A 290 -24.74 16.70 -2.96
C GLU A 290 -24.06 15.35 -2.65
N ASP A 291 -24.61 14.22 -3.14
CA ASP A 291 -23.97 12.91 -3.02
C ASP A 291 -22.68 12.82 -3.86
N LEU A 292 -22.66 13.44 -5.05
CA LEU A 292 -21.45 13.57 -5.89
C LEU A 292 -20.41 14.48 -5.23
N ARG A 293 -20.84 15.59 -4.61
CA ARG A 293 -19.98 16.48 -3.82
C ARG A 293 -19.30 15.71 -2.67
N LYS A 294 -20.05 14.85 -1.97
CA LYS A 294 -19.54 14.00 -0.88
C LYS A 294 -18.62 12.87 -1.34
N ARG A 295 -18.85 12.31 -2.53
CA ARG A 295 -18.03 11.21 -3.09
C ARG A 295 -16.66 11.69 -3.55
N HIS A 296 -16.55 12.90 -4.11
CA HIS A 296 -15.29 13.42 -4.65
C HIS A 296 -14.54 14.31 -3.64
N ASN A 297 -13.72 13.70 -2.78
CA ASN A 297 -12.78 14.40 -1.89
C ASN A 297 -11.45 14.67 -2.63
N GLY A 298 -11.38 15.74 -3.42
CA GLY A 298 -10.27 16.10 -4.31
C GLY A 298 -9.23 17.02 -3.66
N VAL A 299 -8.31 17.55 -4.48
CA VAL A 299 -7.22 18.41 -3.98
C VAL A 299 -7.73 19.75 -3.44
N LEU A 300 -8.78 20.31 -4.05
CA LEU A 300 -9.34 21.59 -3.63
C LEU A 300 -10.03 21.49 -2.26
N GLU A 301 -10.76 20.41 -1.97
CA GLU A 301 -11.29 20.14 -0.62
C GLU A 301 -10.16 20.05 0.40
N PHE A 302 -9.09 19.32 0.05
CA PHE A 302 -7.95 19.20 0.94
C PHE A 302 -7.36 20.56 1.28
N ILE A 303 -7.06 21.40 0.29
CA ILE A 303 -6.53 22.74 0.53
C ILE A 303 -7.53 23.59 1.32
N GLY A 304 -8.81 23.54 0.94
CA GLY A 304 -9.90 24.27 1.57
C GLY A 304 -10.07 23.94 3.05
N ASP A 305 -10.28 22.67 3.43
CA ASP A 305 -10.46 22.35 4.85
C ASP A 305 -9.15 22.42 5.64
N THR A 306 -7.98 22.18 5.03
CA THR A 306 -6.69 22.38 5.72
C THR A 306 -6.50 23.87 6.10
N LEU A 307 -6.79 24.80 5.18
CA LEU A 307 -6.77 26.24 5.48
C LEU A 307 -7.92 26.65 6.41
N GLY A 308 -9.09 26.02 6.30
CA GLY A 308 -10.23 26.25 7.17
C GLY A 308 -9.98 25.82 8.61
N GLU A 309 -9.27 24.70 8.83
CA GLU A 309 -8.82 24.26 10.15
C GLU A 309 -7.79 25.23 10.74
N LEU A 310 -6.89 25.78 9.92
CA LEU A 310 -5.91 26.79 10.35
C LEU A 310 -6.54 28.12 10.76
N ALA A 311 -7.68 28.46 10.18
CA ALA A 311 -8.44 29.65 10.53
C ALA A 311 -9.25 29.49 11.83
N ARG A 312 -9.38 28.26 12.38
CA ARG A 312 -10.04 28.04 13.68
C ARG A 312 -9.11 28.46 14.81
N ASP A 313 -9.69 29.06 15.84
CA ASP A 313 -9.01 29.76 16.92
C ASP A 313 -7.80 29.01 17.53
N ALA A 314 -6.73 29.76 17.81
CA ALA A 314 -5.51 29.30 18.48
C ALA A 314 -5.77 28.66 19.86
N SER A 315 -6.95 28.89 20.44
CA SER A 315 -7.42 28.31 21.71
C SER A 315 -7.70 26.79 21.63
N SER A 316 -7.72 26.21 20.42
CA SER A 316 -7.97 24.78 20.21
C SER A 316 -6.72 23.88 20.32
N MET A 317 -5.51 24.45 20.29
CA MET A 317 -4.26 23.71 20.49
C MET A 317 -3.90 23.64 21.98
N SER A 318 -3.45 22.47 22.44
CA SER A 318 -2.89 22.37 23.79
C SER A 318 -1.54 23.08 23.86
N GLN A 319 -1.19 23.61 25.04
CA GLN A 319 0.09 24.28 25.27
C GLN A 319 1.29 23.35 25.03
N GLU A 320 1.12 22.04 25.19
CA GLU A 320 2.13 21.03 24.86
C GLU A 320 2.32 20.86 23.34
N GLU A 321 1.22 20.81 22.56
CA GLU A 321 1.32 20.77 21.09
C GLU A 321 1.92 22.06 20.53
N TYR A 322 1.58 23.20 21.15
CA TYR A 322 2.13 24.52 20.85
C TYR A 322 3.66 24.56 21.00
N MET A 323 4.18 24.23 22.20
CA MET A 323 5.62 24.26 22.48
C MET A 323 6.41 23.27 21.62
N ALA A 324 5.84 22.09 21.36
CA ALA A 324 6.49 21.07 20.53
C ALA A 324 6.63 21.51 19.06
N GLU A 325 5.64 22.23 18.51
CA GLU A 325 5.74 22.77 17.15
C GLU A 325 6.75 23.92 17.06
N GLU A 326 6.75 24.80 18.05
CA GLU A 326 7.70 25.91 18.12
C GLU A 326 9.14 25.41 18.19
N GLU A 327 9.40 24.37 18.99
CA GLU A 327 10.72 23.74 19.06
C GLU A 327 11.10 23.01 17.76
N THR A 328 10.15 22.33 17.11
CA THR A 328 10.41 21.54 15.89
C THR A 328 10.66 22.42 14.67
N VAL A 329 9.78 23.40 14.42
CA VAL A 329 9.85 24.28 13.25
C VAL A 329 10.88 25.39 13.50
N GLY A 330 10.86 26.00 14.68
CA GLY A 330 11.73 27.14 15.04
C GLY A 330 13.22 26.82 14.98
N SER A 331 13.62 25.61 15.36
CA SER A 331 15.03 25.20 15.34
C SER A 331 15.56 24.76 13.98
N SER A 332 14.69 24.31 13.08
CA SER A 332 15.08 23.66 11.81
C SER A 332 14.95 24.59 10.59
N LEU A 333 13.97 25.51 10.63
CA LEU A 333 13.64 26.41 9.52
C LEU A 333 14.82 27.31 9.09
N PRO A 334 15.55 28.00 10.00
CA PRO A 334 16.61 28.93 9.59
C PRO A 334 17.73 28.25 8.80
N SER A 335 18.17 27.07 9.26
CA SER A 335 19.23 26.30 8.62
C SER A 335 18.82 25.70 7.26
N ALA A 336 17.54 25.33 7.12
CA ALA A 336 16.99 24.73 5.92
C ALA A 336 16.76 25.75 4.80
N VAL A 337 16.29 26.94 5.17
CA VAL A 337 15.94 28.01 4.24
C VAL A 337 17.20 28.77 3.80
N ALA A 338 18.10 29.14 4.74
CA ALA A 338 19.30 29.92 4.44
C ALA A 338 20.32 29.23 3.51
N LEU A 339 20.29 27.89 3.40
CA LEU A 339 21.18 27.13 2.50
C LEU A 339 20.67 27.06 1.05
N HIS A 340 19.38 27.34 0.80
CA HIS A 340 18.71 27.02 -0.47
C HIS A 340 17.85 28.15 -1.05
N LEU A 341 17.58 29.19 -0.27
CA LEU A 341 16.82 30.37 -0.66
C LEU A 341 17.61 31.62 -0.26
N GLY A 342 17.71 32.58 -1.17
CA GLY A 342 18.23 33.92 -0.85
C GLY A 342 17.15 34.73 -0.12
N THR A 343 17.56 35.69 0.72
CA THR A 343 16.61 36.57 1.45
C THR A 343 15.77 37.45 0.54
N ASP A 344 16.19 37.62 -0.72
CA ASP A 344 15.48 38.28 -1.82
C ASP A 344 14.46 37.38 -2.54
N THR A 345 14.35 36.11 -2.14
CA THR A 345 13.41 35.16 -2.75
C THR A 345 11.98 35.48 -2.31
N ASN A 346 11.06 35.49 -3.27
CA ASN A 346 9.63 35.61 -3.01
C ASN A 346 9.06 34.25 -2.58
N VAL A 347 8.78 34.10 -1.27
CA VAL A 347 8.43 32.81 -0.66
C VAL A 347 6.94 32.77 -0.30
N LEU A 348 6.22 31.78 -0.83
CA LEU A 348 4.89 31.42 -0.36
C LEU A 348 5.02 30.43 0.81
N ALA A 349 4.84 30.91 2.04
CA ALA A 349 4.95 30.13 3.26
C ALA A 349 3.59 29.52 3.66
N LEU A 350 3.54 28.19 3.66
CA LEU A 350 2.41 27.38 4.10
C LEU A 350 2.77 26.72 5.44
N GLY A 351 2.33 27.33 6.54
CA GLY A 351 2.57 26.83 7.89
C GLY A 351 1.31 26.25 8.52
N TRP A 352 1.47 25.23 9.36
CA TRP A 352 0.37 24.69 10.17
C TRP A 352 0.15 25.44 11.50
N HIS A 353 1.10 26.29 11.90
CA HIS A 353 1.03 26.96 13.19
C HIS A 353 0.02 28.14 13.14
N PRO A 354 -0.94 28.24 14.09
CA PRO A 354 -1.96 29.30 14.11
C PRO A 354 -1.36 30.72 14.13
N ARG A 355 -0.22 30.90 14.80
CA ARG A 355 0.53 32.19 14.85
C ARG A 355 1.46 32.42 13.64
N ARG A 356 1.32 31.63 12.57
CA ARG A 356 2.16 31.71 11.36
C ARG A 356 3.67 31.70 11.66
N LEU A 357 4.11 30.81 12.54
CA LEU A 357 5.50 30.74 13.02
C LEU A 357 6.53 30.75 11.88
N ALA A 358 6.28 30.00 10.79
CA ALA A 358 7.19 29.97 9.65
C ALA A 358 7.36 31.34 8.97
N VAL A 359 6.28 32.12 8.88
CA VAL A 359 6.32 33.49 8.34
C VAL A 359 7.14 34.40 9.24
N ARG A 360 6.89 34.37 10.56
CA ARG A 360 7.61 35.19 11.54
C ARG A 360 9.12 34.93 11.50
N LEU A 361 9.50 33.66 11.48
CA LEU A 361 10.91 33.27 11.43
C LEU A 361 11.60 33.71 10.13
N LEU A 362 10.93 33.60 8.98
CA LEU A 362 11.46 34.13 7.72
C LEU A 362 11.67 35.64 7.78
N LEU A 363 10.68 36.40 8.27
CA LEU A 363 10.78 37.86 8.40
C LEU A 363 11.95 38.26 9.32
N ARG A 364 12.11 37.56 10.46
CA ARG A 364 13.21 37.77 11.40
C ARG A 364 14.58 37.43 10.80
N ASP A 365 14.64 36.42 9.94
CA ASP A 365 15.85 36.02 9.23
C ASP A 365 16.17 36.94 8.02
N GLY A 366 15.42 38.03 7.85
CA GLY A 366 15.69 39.09 6.87
C GLY A 366 15.02 38.92 5.51
N TYR A 367 14.07 37.99 5.37
CA TYR A 367 13.28 37.84 4.14
C TYR A 367 12.23 38.96 4.06
N THR A 368 12.22 39.71 2.95
CA THR A 368 11.30 40.85 2.78
C THR A 368 10.02 40.51 2.02
N ASP A 369 10.06 39.43 1.24
CA ASP A 369 8.99 39.05 0.31
C ASP A 369 8.38 37.70 0.70
N VAL A 370 7.79 37.68 1.89
CA VAL A 370 7.10 36.52 2.47
C VAL A 370 5.60 36.66 2.27
N TYR A 371 4.99 35.62 1.72
CA TYR A 371 3.57 35.56 1.42
C TYR A 371 2.92 34.36 2.09
N THR A 372 1.62 34.45 2.33
CA THR A 372 0.79 33.33 2.79
C THR A 372 -0.58 33.37 2.11
N ILE A 373 -1.40 32.34 2.30
CA ILE A 373 -2.73 32.23 1.69
C ILE A 373 -3.80 31.94 2.74
N SER A 374 -5.02 32.43 2.48
CA SER A 374 -6.22 32.09 3.25
C SER A 374 -7.40 31.82 2.30
N VAL A 375 -8.44 31.16 2.80
CA VAL A 375 -9.67 30.97 2.01
C VAL A 375 -10.37 32.32 1.85
N ALA A 376 -10.65 32.73 0.61
CA ALA A 376 -11.36 33.98 0.29
C ALA A 376 -12.87 33.74 0.10
N GLU A 377 -13.21 32.67 -0.61
CA GLU A 377 -14.59 32.22 -0.80
C GLU A 377 -14.64 30.70 -0.59
N GLU A 378 -15.74 30.23 0.00
CA GLU A 378 -15.96 28.79 0.20
C GLU A 378 -15.99 28.03 -1.13
N LEU A 379 -15.63 26.74 -1.06
CA LEU A 379 -15.60 25.86 -2.21
C LEU A 379 -16.99 25.77 -2.87
N SER A 380 -17.08 26.27 -4.10
CA SER A 380 -18.30 26.18 -4.93
C SER A 380 -18.23 24.98 -5.87
N PHE A 381 -19.40 24.42 -6.18
CA PHE A 381 -19.55 23.29 -7.09
C PHE A 381 -20.60 23.63 -8.15
N SER A 382 -20.27 23.37 -9.41
CA SER A 382 -21.20 23.46 -10.53
C SER A 382 -21.06 22.23 -11.41
N VAL A 383 -22.15 21.89 -12.10
CA VAL A 383 -22.17 20.81 -13.08
C VAL A 383 -22.27 21.45 -14.45
N VAL A 384 -21.37 21.07 -15.35
CA VAL A 384 -21.26 21.56 -16.73
C VAL A 384 -21.39 20.39 -17.71
N ASP A 385 -21.51 20.70 -18.99
CA ASP A 385 -21.62 19.71 -20.08
C ASP A 385 -22.80 18.74 -19.87
N ASN A 386 -24.01 19.28 -19.70
CA ASN A 386 -25.26 18.51 -19.56
C ASN A 386 -25.28 17.45 -18.44
N GLY A 387 -24.46 17.58 -17.40
CA GLY A 387 -24.40 16.59 -16.31
C GLY A 387 -23.16 15.72 -16.32
N GLU A 388 -22.27 15.89 -17.29
CA GLU A 388 -21.16 14.97 -17.54
C GLU A 388 -19.88 15.37 -16.82
N ARG A 389 -19.72 16.65 -16.47
CA ARG A 389 -18.51 17.13 -15.79
C ARG A 389 -18.84 17.95 -14.55
N GLY A 390 -18.16 17.62 -13.47
CA GLY A 390 -18.17 18.36 -12.22
C GLY A 390 -17.06 19.41 -12.26
N THR A 391 -17.41 20.64 -11.93
CA THR A 391 -16.44 21.72 -11.74
C THR A 391 -16.49 22.19 -10.29
N LYS A 392 -15.33 22.25 -9.65
CA LYS A 392 -15.15 22.83 -8.31
C LYS A 392 -14.27 24.05 -8.37
N THR A 393 -14.67 25.12 -7.71
CA THR A 393 -13.90 26.36 -7.69
C THR A 393 -13.61 26.77 -6.25
N LEU A 394 -12.33 26.94 -5.93
CA LEU A 394 -11.84 27.44 -4.66
C LEU A 394 -11.08 28.76 -4.89
N LYS A 395 -11.44 29.81 -4.16
CA LYS A 395 -10.71 31.09 -4.21
C LYS A 395 -9.86 31.27 -2.97
N LEU A 396 -8.58 31.54 -3.17
CA LEU A 396 -7.60 31.75 -2.11
C LEU A 396 -7.09 33.19 -2.16
N GLN A 397 -7.12 33.90 -1.04
CA GLN A 397 -6.56 35.24 -0.91
C GLN A 397 -5.05 35.10 -0.69
N LEU A 398 -4.24 35.72 -1.55
CA LEU A 398 -2.81 35.89 -1.33
C LEU A 398 -2.58 37.12 -0.44
N LEU A 399 -1.75 36.96 0.57
CA LEU A 399 -1.44 37.96 1.60
C LEU A 399 0.07 38.14 1.68
N LYS A 400 0.57 39.37 1.54
CA LYS A 400 1.96 39.71 1.88
C LYS A 400 2.05 39.92 3.39
N CYS A 401 3.08 39.36 3.98
CA CYS A 401 3.32 39.42 5.41
C CYS A 401 4.42 40.44 5.72
N THR A 402 4.17 41.32 6.68
CA THR A 402 5.17 42.29 7.18
C THR A 402 5.17 42.30 8.71
N VAL A 403 6.29 42.70 9.31
CA VAL A 403 6.36 42.91 10.76
C VAL A 403 5.70 44.24 11.09
N ASP A 404 4.80 44.23 12.07
CA ASP A 404 4.20 45.46 12.58
C ASP A 404 5.13 46.07 13.64
N LEU A 405 5.87 47.10 13.26
CA LEU A 405 6.82 47.79 14.14
C LEU A 405 6.11 48.75 15.12
N ASP A 406 4.83 49.04 14.89
CA ASP A 406 4.04 50.01 15.65
C ASP A 406 3.06 49.34 16.63
N ALA A 407 3.05 48.01 16.71
CA ALA A 407 2.18 47.27 17.62
C ALA A 407 2.70 47.32 19.06
N GLU A 408 1.90 47.92 19.95
CA GLU A 408 2.12 47.83 21.40
C GLU A 408 2.03 46.36 21.85
N PRO A 409 2.97 45.86 22.67
CA PRO A 409 2.94 44.48 23.14
C PRO A 409 1.64 44.22 23.93
N VAL A 410 0.93 43.16 23.53
CA VAL A 410 -0.40 42.84 24.08
C VAL A 410 -0.32 42.36 25.54
N ASP A 411 0.84 41.84 25.97
CA ASP A 411 1.15 41.44 27.35
C ASP A 411 2.62 41.77 27.71
N GLU A 412 2.90 42.19 28.96
CA GLU A 412 4.26 42.51 29.46
C GLU A 412 5.24 41.31 29.40
N ASP A 413 4.72 40.09 29.25
CA ASP A 413 5.50 38.84 29.14
C ASP A 413 5.52 38.26 27.71
N SER A 414 4.82 38.86 26.73
CA SER A 414 4.81 38.36 25.34
C SER A 414 5.74 39.18 24.45
N GLU A 415 6.97 38.70 24.20
CA GLU A 415 7.86 39.21 23.13
C GLU A 415 7.37 38.77 21.73
N GLU A 416 6.06 38.79 21.48
CA GLU A 416 5.51 38.32 20.21
C GLU A 416 5.37 39.43 19.18
N GLU A 417 6.30 39.46 18.23
CA GLU A 417 6.19 40.23 16.99
C GLU A 417 4.87 39.91 16.26
N SER A 418 3.99 40.91 16.10
CA SER A 418 2.75 40.79 15.36
C SER A 418 3.01 40.91 13.84
N VAL A 419 2.33 40.06 13.06
CA VAL A 419 2.46 40.02 11.61
C VAL A 419 1.26 40.70 10.96
N LYS A 420 1.52 41.79 10.24
CA LYS A 420 0.52 42.47 9.41
C LYS A 420 0.34 41.72 8.09
N LEU A 421 -0.90 41.64 7.62
CA LEU A 421 -1.28 40.97 6.37
C LEU A 421 -1.85 41.97 5.37
N GLU A 422 -1.27 42.02 4.19
CA GLU A 422 -1.69 42.90 3.12
C GLU A 422 -2.20 42.08 1.91
N PRO A 423 -3.48 42.18 1.54
CA PRO A 423 -4.03 41.49 0.37
C PRO A 423 -3.31 41.87 -0.94
N CYS A 424 -2.89 40.85 -1.70
CA CYS A 424 -2.11 41.04 -2.93
C CYS A 424 -2.80 40.51 -4.20
N GLY A 425 -4.04 40.03 -4.08
CA GLY A 425 -4.78 39.37 -5.16
C GLY A 425 -5.27 37.99 -4.74
N ARG A 426 -5.95 37.29 -5.66
CA ARG A 426 -6.62 36.01 -5.40
C ARG A 426 -6.20 34.96 -6.41
N PHE A 427 -5.94 33.76 -5.91
CA PHE A 427 -5.89 32.57 -6.75
C PHE A 427 -7.29 32.02 -6.96
N ILE A 428 -7.59 31.64 -8.20
CA ILE A 428 -8.77 30.86 -8.53
C ILE A 428 -8.30 29.48 -8.95
N LEU A 429 -8.61 28.49 -8.12
CA LEU A 429 -8.33 27.10 -8.39
C LEU A 429 -9.62 26.49 -8.92
N GLN A 430 -9.57 25.98 -10.15
CA GLN A 430 -10.69 25.30 -10.77
C GLN A 430 -10.29 23.84 -11.03
N SER A 431 -11.01 22.91 -10.41
CA SER A 431 -10.91 21.48 -10.65
C SER A 431 -12.04 21.02 -11.55
N THR A 432 -11.71 20.28 -12.60
CA THR A 432 -12.65 19.66 -13.53
C THR A 432 -12.44 18.15 -13.53
N PHE A 433 -13.52 17.40 -13.37
CA PHE A 433 -13.49 15.94 -13.34
C PHE A 433 -14.75 15.36 -14.01
N ALA A 434 -14.59 14.21 -14.65
CA ALA A 434 -15.71 13.47 -15.22
C ALA A 434 -16.65 13.01 -14.10
N LEU A 435 -17.95 13.21 -14.30
CA LEU A 435 -18.98 12.57 -13.51
C LEU A 435 -19.22 11.20 -14.13
N PRO A 436 -19.20 10.11 -13.35
CA PRO A 436 -19.42 8.78 -13.89
C PRO A 436 -20.78 8.73 -14.57
N ARG A 437 -20.81 8.53 -15.90
CA ARG A 437 -22.05 8.28 -16.63
C ARG A 437 -22.57 6.91 -16.21
N THR A 438 -23.87 6.83 -15.94
CA THR A 438 -24.54 5.60 -15.52
C THR A 438 -24.70 4.55 -16.63
N GLU A 439 -24.15 4.77 -17.83
CA GLU A 439 -24.33 3.87 -18.98
C GLU A 439 -23.02 3.20 -19.37
N GLN A 440 -23.07 1.87 -19.38
CA GLN A 440 -22.17 0.91 -20.01
C GLN A 440 -21.07 1.49 -20.91
N SER A 441 -19.88 1.67 -20.37
CA SER A 441 -18.65 1.48 -21.13
C SER A 441 -17.62 0.85 -20.20
N ASP A 442 -17.30 -0.42 -20.46
CA ASP A 442 -16.35 -1.25 -19.69
C ASP A 442 -14.87 -0.81 -19.84
N GLU A 443 -14.64 0.47 -20.16
CA GLU A 443 -13.33 1.12 -20.14
C GLU A 443 -13.44 2.38 -19.26
N GLU A 444 -13.37 2.20 -17.94
CA GLU A 444 -13.12 3.30 -17.01
C GLU A 444 -11.68 3.80 -17.20
N THR A 445 -11.42 4.56 -18.27
CA THR A 445 -10.38 5.59 -18.20
C THR A 445 -10.87 6.61 -17.18
N GLU A 446 -10.46 6.45 -15.91
CA GLU A 446 -10.57 7.51 -14.91
C GLU A 446 -9.89 8.76 -15.49
N GLU A 447 -10.65 9.69 -16.06
CA GLU A 447 -10.10 10.98 -16.50
C GLU A 447 -9.49 11.65 -15.25
N GLU A 448 -8.16 11.79 -15.24
CA GLU A 448 -7.43 12.41 -14.12
C GLU A 448 -8.01 13.81 -13.81
N GLU A 449 -8.23 14.10 -12.52
CA GLU A 449 -8.70 15.39 -12.03
C GLU A 449 -7.80 16.53 -12.57
N LYS A 450 -8.34 17.33 -13.50
CA LYS A 450 -7.58 18.42 -14.10
C LYS A 450 -7.83 19.70 -13.31
N ILE A 451 -6.76 20.21 -12.71
CA ILE A 451 -6.77 21.45 -11.94
C ILE A 451 -6.05 22.54 -12.73
N THR A 452 -6.69 23.70 -12.83
CA THR A 452 -6.13 24.92 -13.38
C THR A 452 -6.11 26.00 -12.30
N VAL A 453 -4.98 26.69 -12.19
CA VAL A 453 -4.83 27.85 -11.29
C VAL A 453 -4.68 29.11 -12.13
N SER A 454 -5.49 30.12 -11.85
CA SER A 454 -5.32 31.47 -12.36
C SER A 454 -5.16 32.47 -11.20
N PHE A 455 -4.64 33.65 -11.51
CA PHE A 455 -4.44 34.72 -10.55
C PHE A 455 -5.19 35.98 -11.00
N GLU A 456 -5.97 36.56 -10.09
CA GLU A 456 -6.73 37.78 -10.29
C GLU A 456 -6.29 38.87 -9.30
N ASN A 457 -6.01 40.06 -9.81
CA ASN A 457 -5.57 41.18 -8.97
C ASN A 457 -5.93 42.52 -9.63
N GLU A 458 -7.22 42.87 -9.74
CA GLU A 458 -7.78 44.19 -10.11
C GLU A 458 -6.89 45.14 -10.98
N GLY A 459 -6.21 44.62 -12.02
CA GLY A 459 -5.31 45.38 -12.91
C GLY A 459 -3.83 45.53 -12.47
N SER A 460 -3.43 45.05 -11.29
CA SER A 460 -2.04 45.03 -10.82
C SER A 460 -1.32 43.72 -11.16
N PRO A 461 0.00 43.75 -11.45
CA PRO A 461 0.76 42.54 -11.77
C PRO A 461 0.80 41.59 -10.57
N ALA A 462 0.87 40.29 -10.85
CA ALA A 462 1.04 39.29 -9.81
C ALA A 462 2.42 39.39 -9.14
N PRO A 463 2.52 39.20 -7.82
CA PRO A 463 3.80 39.21 -7.12
C PRO A 463 4.64 38.01 -7.57
N PRO A 464 5.93 38.15 -7.93
CA PRO A 464 6.70 37.11 -8.62
C PRO A 464 7.14 35.98 -7.67
N LEU A 465 6.20 35.15 -7.22
CA LEU A 465 6.47 34.01 -6.36
C LEU A 465 7.52 33.10 -6.99
N ALA A 466 8.50 32.67 -6.20
CA ALA A 466 9.62 31.87 -6.66
C ALA A 466 9.73 30.51 -5.96
N CYS A 467 9.24 30.40 -4.72
CA CYS A 467 9.32 29.16 -3.94
C CYS A 467 8.07 28.97 -3.08
N VAL A 468 7.61 27.72 -2.97
CA VAL A 468 6.68 27.29 -1.91
C VAL A 468 7.46 26.70 -0.75
N LEU A 469 7.18 27.17 0.47
CA LEU A 469 7.72 26.60 1.70
C LEU A 469 6.58 25.90 2.46
N ASP A 470 6.57 24.57 2.43
CA ASP A 470 5.68 23.72 3.22
C ASP A 470 6.30 23.45 4.60
N ALA A 471 5.91 24.27 5.58
CA ALA A 471 6.26 24.12 6.99
C ALA A 471 5.23 23.26 7.74
N GLY A 472 5.00 22.05 7.23
CA GLY A 472 4.13 21.05 7.84
C GLY A 472 2.65 21.15 7.44
N PHE A 473 2.27 22.09 6.57
CA PHE A 473 0.91 22.25 6.05
C PHE A 473 0.39 20.96 5.43
N ILE A 474 1.16 20.38 4.50
CA ILE A 474 0.72 19.18 3.78
C ILE A 474 0.68 17.98 4.73
N PHE A 475 1.75 17.77 5.49
CA PHE A 475 1.87 16.65 6.43
C PHE A 475 0.72 16.63 7.46
N ARG A 476 0.37 17.79 8.02
CA ARG A 476 -0.68 17.93 9.04
C ARG A 476 -2.07 17.86 8.44
N GLY A 477 -2.31 18.42 7.25
CA GLY A 477 -3.60 18.30 6.55
C GLY A 477 -4.02 16.84 6.30
N PHE A 478 -3.07 15.89 6.25
CA PHE A 478 -3.37 14.46 6.15
C PHE A 478 -3.65 13.77 7.50
N ARG A 479 -3.46 14.42 8.66
CA ARG A 479 -3.72 13.83 9.97
C ARG A 479 -5.23 13.59 10.11
N GLY A 480 -5.67 12.33 10.02
CA GLY A 480 -7.10 11.97 10.06
C GLY A 480 -7.76 11.81 8.70
N ARG A 481 -7.05 12.03 7.58
CA ARG A 481 -7.54 11.74 6.22
C ARG A 481 -7.00 10.41 5.71
N ALA A 482 -7.84 9.65 5.01
CA ALA A 482 -7.52 8.31 4.52
C ALA A 482 -6.57 8.28 3.30
N LYS A 483 -6.26 9.42 2.68
CA LYS A 483 -5.59 9.43 1.38
C LYS A 483 -4.08 9.57 1.51
N LYS A 484 -3.37 8.44 1.46
CA LYS A 484 -1.93 8.35 1.15
C LYS A 484 -1.74 7.74 -0.25
N ASN A 485 -2.41 8.30 -1.26
CA ASN A 485 -2.25 7.87 -2.64
C ASN A 485 -1.16 8.74 -3.32
N PRO A 486 -0.11 8.14 -3.93
CA PRO A 486 0.86 8.87 -4.74
C PRO A 486 0.25 9.79 -5.80
N SER A 487 -0.85 9.40 -6.47
CA SER A 487 -1.48 10.23 -7.51
C SER A 487 -2.04 11.53 -6.92
N PHE A 488 -2.79 11.44 -5.82
CA PHE A 488 -3.31 12.60 -5.10
C PHE A 488 -2.19 13.55 -4.67
N PHE A 489 -1.08 12.98 -4.18
CA PHE A 489 0.06 13.75 -3.75
C PHE A 489 0.71 14.52 -4.91
N ARG A 490 0.88 13.86 -6.07
CA ARG A 490 1.37 14.51 -7.30
C ARG A 490 0.47 15.66 -7.73
N HIS A 491 -0.85 15.45 -7.70
CA HIS A 491 -1.82 16.49 -8.06
C HIS A 491 -1.74 17.67 -7.09
N LEU A 492 -1.64 17.43 -5.78
CA LEU A 492 -1.45 18.48 -4.78
C LEU A 492 -0.17 19.28 -5.04
N CYS A 493 0.99 18.63 -5.21
CA CYS A 493 2.25 19.31 -5.49
C CYS A 493 2.21 20.07 -6.83
N ARG A 494 1.53 19.54 -7.86
CA ARG A 494 1.32 20.22 -9.13
C ARG A 494 0.47 21.47 -8.94
N THR A 495 -0.61 21.41 -8.17
CA THR A 495 -1.44 22.58 -7.84
C THR A 495 -0.62 23.64 -7.11
N LEU A 496 0.25 23.25 -6.17
CA LEU A 496 1.14 24.20 -5.48
C LEU A 496 2.17 24.84 -6.42
N ASP A 497 2.75 24.10 -7.36
CA ASP A 497 3.64 24.67 -8.38
C ASP A 497 2.90 25.60 -9.36
N GLN A 498 1.63 25.30 -9.67
CA GLN A 498 0.78 26.16 -10.47
C GLN A 498 0.45 27.48 -9.76
N LEU A 499 0.35 27.52 -8.42
CA LEU A 499 0.22 28.79 -7.68
C LEU A 499 1.43 29.71 -7.93
N VAL A 500 2.64 29.16 -7.86
CA VAL A 500 3.87 29.91 -8.15
C VAL A 500 3.87 30.37 -9.61
N SER A 501 3.57 29.46 -10.54
CA SER A 501 3.58 29.73 -11.97
C SER A 501 2.52 30.76 -12.41
N ALA A 502 1.36 30.78 -11.76
CA ALA A 502 0.28 31.72 -12.01
C ALA A 502 0.66 33.17 -11.64
N CYS A 503 1.65 33.34 -10.75
CA CYS A 503 2.17 34.64 -10.39
C CYS A 503 3.38 35.11 -11.23
N GLY A 504 3.65 34.43 -12.35
CA GLY A 504 4.72 34.74 -13.27
C GLY A 504 5.95 33.87 -13.04
N SER A 505 6.59 33.44 -14.13
CA SER A 505 7.85 32.69 -14.05
C SER A 505 8.97 33.67 -13.72
N PRO A 506 9.62 33.61 -12.55
CA PRO A 506 10.86 34.33 -12.37
C PRO A 506 11.89 33.74 -13.34
N THR A 507 12.74 34.58 -13.92
CA THR A 507 13.98 34.15 -14.58
C THR A 507 14.94 33.64 -13.51
N THR A 508 14.63 32.51 -12.88
CA THR A 508 15.44 31.97 -11.78
C THR A 508 16.71 31.35 -12.35
N SER A 509 17.84 31.81 -11.83
CA SER A 509 19.10 31.07 -11.95
C SER A 509 18.90 29.65 -11.40
N SER A 510 19.62 28.65 -11.95
CA SER A 510 19.41 27.21 -11.65
C SER A 510 19.73 26.77 -10.20
N ARG A 511 19.86 27.71 -9.25
CA ARG A 511 20.37 27.49 -7.90
C ARG A 511 19.33 27.60 -6.79
N THR A 512 18.14 28.16 -7.04
CA THR A 512 17.12 28.32 -5.99
C THR A 512 16.10 27.18 -6.02
N ALA A 513 15.72 26.70 -4.83
CA ALA A 513 14.68 25.68 -4.71
C ALA A 513 13.30 26.28 -5.06
N SER A 514 12.48 25.53 -5.78
CA SER A 514 11.09 25.91 -6.12
C SER A 514 10.07 25.39 -5.10
N LEU A 515 10.41 24.32 -4.38
CA LEU A 515 9.62 23.78 -3.28
C LEU A 515 10.55 23.31 -2.16
N VAL A 516 10.30 23.79 -0.95
CA VAL A 516 10.97 23.36 0.28
C VAL A 516 9.94 22.76 1.23
N CYS A 517 10.10 21.48 1.60
CA CYS A 517 9.18 20.78 2.50
C CYS A 517 9.87 20.37 3.81
N LEU A 518 9.20 20.62 4.93
CA LEU A 518 9.65 20.25 6.28
C LEU A 518 8.71 19.24 6.90
N THR A 519 9.25 18.11 7.38
CA THR A 519 8.42 17.07 8.02
C THR A 519 9.19 16.28 9.08
N PRO A 520 8.54 15.90 10.19
CA PRO A 520 9.15 15.03 11.20
C PRO A 520 9.17 13.54 10.78
N ARG A 521 8.60 13.16 9.61
CA ARG A 521 8.49 11.75 9.18
C ARG A 521 9.33 11.41 7.96
N LYS A 522 10.14 10.35 8.09
CA LYS A 522 10.99 9.80 7.03
C LYS A 522 10.23 9.25 5.81
N GLN A 523 8.93 8.95 5.95
CA GLN A 523 8.13 8.33 4.89
C GLN A 523 7.91 9.22 3.66
N TRP A 524 8.17 10.52 3.79
CA TRP A 524 8.10 11.53 2.72
C TRP A 524 9.33 11.56 1.81
N ARG A 525 10.35 10.72 2.08
CA ARG A 525 11.57 10.59 1.26
C ARG A 525 11.37 9.92 -0.09
N LYS A 526 10.20 9.33 -0.35
CA LYS A 526 10.06 8.54 -1.56
C LYS A 526 10.05 9.47 -2.77
N LYS A 527 10.99 9.22 -3.69
CA LYS A 527 11.15 9.95 -4.94
C LYS A 527 9.85 10.01 -5.77
N GLU A 528 8.98 9.00 -5.63
CA GLU A 528 7.67 8.91 -6.29
C GLU A 528 6.67 10.01 -5.92
N PHE A 529 6.89 10.72 -4.80
CA PHE A 529 6.03 11.80 -4.32
C PHE A 529 6.50 13.18 -4.78
N LEU A 530 7.81 13.46 -4.75
CA LEU A 530 8.36 14.80 -5.01
C LEU A 530 9.18 14.92 -6.31
N ALA A 531 9.63 13.82 -6.91
CA ALA A 531 10.47 13.82 -8.12
C ALA A 531 9.84 13.01 -9.26
N HIS A 532 8.54 13.22 -9.50
CA HIS A 532 7.82 12.65 -10.64
C HIS A 532 8.15 13.40 -11.94
N THR A 533 8.11 12.72 -13.08
CA THR A 533 8.40 13.28 -14.42
C THR A 533 7.58 14.52 -14.73
N ASP A 534 6.34 14.58 -14.27
CA ASP A 534 5.40 15.65 -14.62
C ASP A 534 5.65 16.97 -13.86
N LEU A 535 6.45 16.95 -12.79
CA LEU A 535 6.86 18.16 -12.06
C LEU A 535 8.27 18.62 -12.45
N ASP A 536 9.02 17.77 -13.17
CA ASP A 536 10.39 17.98 -13.62
C ASP A 536 11.37 18.47 -12.52
N TYR A 537 11.15 18.02 -11.28
CA TYR A 537 12.01 18.36 -10.15
C TYR A 537 13.21 17.41 -10.00
N ASP A 538 14.38 17.97 -9.70
CA ASP A 538 15.46 17.28 -9.00
C ASP A 538 15.34 17.52 -7.49
N VAL A 539 15.40 16.45 -6.70
CA VAL A 539 15.10 16.50 -5.26
C VAL A 539 16.35 16.22 -4.45
N GLN A 540 16.75 17.18 -3.64
CA GLN A 540 17.80 17.04 -2.63
C GLN A 540 17.15 16.86 -1.25
N SER A 541 17.56 15.84 -0.51
CA SER A 541 17.07 15.60 0.85
C SER A 541 18.18 15.82 1.86
N LEU A 542 17.90 16.61 2.90
CA LEU A 542 18.79 16.86 4.02
C LEU A 542 18.14 16.38 5.33
N ILE A 543 18.98 16.00 6.28
CA ILE A 543 18.54 15.66 7.64
C ILE A 543 19.05 16.75 8.56
N ALA A 544 18.14 17.54 9.12
CA ALA A 544 18.47 18.46 10.19
C ALA A 544 18.40 17.69 11.51
N THR A 545 19.55 17.27 12.04
CA THR A 545 19.67 16.71 13.41
C THR A 545 20.48 17.67 14.27
N ARG A 546 19.91 18.12 15.38
CA ARG A 546 20.63 18.94 16.37
C ARG A 546 21.60 18.04 17.15
N LYS A 547 22.84 18.52 17.39
CA LYS A 547 23.82 17.88 18.27
C LYS A 547 23.56 18.09 19.76
N LEU A 548 22.74 19.07 20.14
CA LEU A 548 22.61 19.53 21.54
C LEU A 548 21.31 19.11 22.27
N PHE A 549 20.28 18.62 21.57
CA PHE A 549 19.06 18.10 22.22
C PHE A 549 18.54 16.89 21.42
N PRO A 550 18.25 15.75 22.05
CA PRO A 550 17.78 14.54 21.37
C PRO A 550 16.29 14.65 21.00
N GLY A 551 15.95 15.63 20.17
CA GLY A 551 14.60 15.81 19.61
C GLY A 551 14.33 14.96 18.37
N THR A 552 13.07 14.84 17.99
CA THR A 552 12.63 14.12 16.77
C THR A 552 13.30 14.74 15.52
N PRO A 553 13.98 13.95 14.67
CA PRO A 553 14.68 14.50 13.51
C PRO A 553 13.71 15.15 12.52
N VAL A 554 14.02 16.36 12.07
CA VAL A 554 13.29 17.06 11.02
C VAL A 554 13.96 16.78 9.67
N TYR A 555 13.15 16.37 8.71
CA TYR A 555 13.59 16.12 7.34
C TYR A 555 13.25 17.32 6.47
N VAL A 556 14.26 17.76 5.71
CA VAL A 556 14.15 18.88 4.77
C VAL A 556 14.27 18.34 3.36
N TYR A 557 13.32 18.67 2.49
CA TYR A 557 13.37 18.35 1.07
C TYR A 557 13.39 19.63 0.25
N CYS A 558 14.36 19.77 -0.62
CA CYS A 558 14.50 20.90 -1.53
C CYS A 558 14.36 20.38 -2.97
N CYS A 559 13.40 20.92 -3.70
CA CYS A 559 13.10 20.53 -5.07
C CYS A 559 13.50 21.66 -6.03
N PHE A 560 14.26 21.32 -7.08
CA PHE A 560 14.79 22.26 -8.07
C PHE A 560 14.23 21.92 -9.45
N LYS A 561 13.70 22.89 -10.22
CA LYS A 561 13.26 22.62 -11.60
C LYS A 561 14.47 22.24 -12.47
N ARG A 562 14.35 21.15 -13.25
CA ARG A 562 15.38 20.75 -14.21
C ARG A 562 15.42 21.73 -15.37
N GLN A 563 16.64 22.07 -15.82
CA GLN A 563 16.80 22.84 -17.05
C GLN A 563 16.59 21.91 -18.25
N THR A 564 15.58 22.20 -19.06
CA THR A 564 15.42 21.55 -20.35
C THR A 564 16.52 22.05 -21.29
N LEU A 565 17.58 21.27 -21.48
CA LEU A 565 18.60 21.53 -22.49
C LEU A 565 18.04 21.23 -23.89
N SER A 566 17.16 22.10 -24.39
CA SER A 566 16.68 22.07 -25.76
C SER A 566 17.55 22.95 -26.67
N SER A 567 18.74 22.46 -27.01
CA SER A 567 19.40 22.74 -28.30
C SER A 567 20.71 21.95 -28.38
N ILE A 568 20.69 20.88 -29.18
CA ILE A 568 21.70 20.50 -30.19
C ILE A 568 21.42 19.04 -30.59
N ALA A 569 21.23 18.87 -31.91
CA ALA A 569 21.18 17.63 -32.68
C ALA A 569 19.88 16.79 -32.64
N SER A 570 19.02 17.04 -33.64
CA SER A 570 18.38 15.94 -34.37
C SER A 570 19.47 15.14 -35.10
N PRO A 571 19.32 13.81 -35.27
CA PRO A 571 18.78 13.37 -36.56
C PRO A 571 17.90 12.10 -36.53
N ALA A 572 17.07 12.05 -37.59
CA ALA A 572 16.58 10.90 -38.33
C ALA A 572 15.56 9.94 -37.69
N ALA A 573 14.38 9.95 -38.31
CA ALA A 573 13.31 8.98 -38.19
C ALA A 573 13.78 7.54 -38.51
N VAL A 574 13.44 6.60 -37.64
CA VAL A 574 13.32 5.17 -37.95
C VAL A 574 12.16 4.60 -37.13
N ASP A 575 11.16 4.12 -37.88
CA ASP A 575 10.07 3.17 -37.62
C ASP A 575 9.60 2.87 -36.18
N GLN A 576 8.31 3.17 -35.98
CA GLN A 576 7.47 2.64 -34.91
C GLN A 576 7.33 1.12 -35.00
N PRO A 577 7.48 0.37 -33.89
CA PRO A 577 6.74 -0.87 -33.70
C PRO A 577 5.44 -0.58 -32.94
N THR A 578 4.38 -1.07 -33.54
CA THR A 578 3.00 -1.24 -33.07
C THR A 578 2.84 -1.48 -31.57
N LYS A 579 1.90 -0.73 -30.98
CA LYS A 579 1.27 -0.98 -29.69
C LYS A 579 0.81 -2.44 -29.58
N LEU A 580 1.21 -3.12 -28.51
CA LEU A 580 0.60 -4.34 -28.01
C LEU A 580 0.24 -4.11 -26.54
N ASP A 581 -0.97 -4.57 -26.22
CA ASP A 581 -1.74 -4.51 -24.98
C ASP A 581 -0.98 -4.27 -23.67
N ASP A 582 -1.39 -3.21 -22.95
CA ASP A 582 -1.11 -3.03 -21.53
C ASP A 582 -2.43 -3.16 -20.75
N GLY A 583 -2.83 -4.41 -20.53
CA GLY A 583 -3.74 -4.82 -19.46
C GLY A 583 -3.04 -5.88 -18.64
N ASP A 584 -3.12 -5.79 -17.31
CA ASP A 584 -2.73 -6.85 -16.35
C ASP A 584 -1.35 -6.74 -15.65
N GLY A 585 -0.93 -5.54 -15.23
CA GLY A 585 0.39 -5.31 -14.58
C GLY A 585 0.62 -5.92 -13.18
N SER A 586 -0.38 -6.47 -12.50
CA SER A 586 -0.24 -7.04 -11.14
C SER A 586 -0.39 -8.56 -11.11
N THR A 587 -1.28 -9.11 -11.92
CA THR A 587 -1.54 -10.55 -12.02
C THR A 587 -0.55 -11.22 -12.99
N ILE A 588 -0.16 -10.55 -14.09
CA ILE A 588 0.95 -10.98 -14.96
C ILE A 588 2.26 -11.07 -14.18
N ALA A 589 2.53 -10.15 -13.26
CA ALA A 589 3.82 -10.13 -12.56
C ALA A 589 4.05 -11.39 -11.68
N ARG A 590 2.98 -11.99 -11.14
CA ARG A 590 3.04 -13.19 -10.28
C ARG A 590 3.24 -14.45 -11.10
N ASP A 591 2.37 -14.67 -12.08
CA ASP A 591 2.42 -15.87 -12.91
C ASP A 591 3.69 -15.85 -13.75
N ALA A 592 4.07 -14.69 -14.28
CA ALA A 592 5.31 -14.55 -15.01
C ALA A 592 6.55 -14.70 -14.11
N ALA A 593 6.51 -14.41 -12.81
CA ALA A 593 7.65 -14.68 -11.91
C ALA A 593 7.77 -16.16 -11.58
N LEU A 594 6.66 -16.87 -11.37
CA LEU A 594 6.64 -18.31 -11.15
C LEU A 594 7.08 -19.08 -12.41
N GLU A 595 6.55 -18.71 -13.58
CA GLU A 595 7.00 -19.23 -14.87
C GLU A 595 8.48 -18.98 -15.07
N THR A 596 8.97 -17.77 -14.79
CA THR A 596 10.40 -17.46 -14.88
C THR A 596 11.23 -18.37 -13.96
N TRP A 597 10.74 -18.69 -12.76
CA TRP A 597 11.45 -19.60 -11.86
C TRP A 597 11.43 -21.05 -12.33
N LEU A 598 10.31 -21.53 -12.85
CA LEU A 598 10.21 -22.89 -13.42
C LEU A 598 11.12 -23.03 -14.64
N GLU A 599 11.13 -22.02 -15.53
CA GLU A 599 12.04 -21.97 -16.68
C GLU A 599 13.52 -21.96 -16.26
N LEU A 600 13.85 -21.24 -15.18
CA LEU A 600 15.20 -21.20 -14.64
C LEU A 600 15.61 -22.55 -14.05
N ASP A 601 14.70 -23.23 -13.36
CA ASP A 601 14.93 -24.56 -12.83
C ASP A 601 15.13 -25.60 -13.93
N GLU A 602 14.28 -25.57 -14.96
CA GLU A 602 14.42 -26.43 -16.15
C GLU A 602 15.77 -26.19 -16.86
N LYS A 603 16.16 -24.92 -17.05
CA LYS A 603 17.48 -24.57 -17.62
C LYS A 603 18.64 -25.02 -16.74
N LEU A 604 18.52 -24.89 -15.41
CA LEU A 604 19.52 -25.38 -14.48
C LEU A 604 19.67 -26.91 -14.59
N ASN A 605 18.56 -27.65 -14.54
CA ASN A 605 18.53 -29.10 -14.64
C ASN A 605 19.07 -29.60 -15.99
N SER A 606 18.69 -28.94 -17.09
CA SER A 606 19.23 -29.22 -18.43
C SER A 606 20.74 -29.00 -18.46
N ARG A 607 21.22 -27.87 -17.93
CA ARG A 607 22.65 -27.54 -17.94
C ARG A 607 23.47 -28.46 -17.03
N GLN A 608 22.93 -28.86 -15.88
CA GLN A 608 23.54 -29.88 -15.01
C GLN A 608 23.67 -31.22 -15.74
N SER A 609 22.63 -31.64 -16.46
CA SER A 609 22.62 -32.89 -17.23
C SER A 609 23.63 -32.86 -18.38
N GLU A 610 23.77 -31.73 -19.09
CA GLU A 610 24.79 -31.55 -20.14
C GLU A 610 26.23 -31.60 -19.62
N LEU A 611 26.45 -31.17 -18.38
CA LEU A 611 27.75 -31.10 -17.74
C LEU A 611 28.05 -32.30 -16.84
N ASP A 612 27.21 -33.33 -16.88
CA ASP A 612 27.36 -34.52 -16.05
C ASP A 612 28.77 -35.15 -16.23
N GLY A 613 29.40 -35.50 -15.11
CA GLY A 613 30.79 -35.96 -15.04
C GLY A 613 31.88 -34.88 -15.22
N ARG A 614 31.54 -33.62 -15.51
CA ARG A 614 32.48 -32.48 -15.62
C ARG A 614 32.25 -31.37 -14.59
N LEU A 615 31.16 -31.46 -13.84
CA LEU A 615 30.73 -30.47 -12.86
C LEU A 615 31.38 -30.73 -11.49
N ILE A 616 32.11 -29.75 -10.96
CA ILE A 616 32.66 -29.80 -9.61
C ILE A 616 31.67 -29.13 -8.65
N VAL A 617 31.18 -29.86 -7.64
CA VAL A 617 30.31 -29.28 -6.61
C VAL A 617 31.17 -28.55 -5.58
N ILE A 618 30.92 -27.26 -5.38
CA ILE A 618 31.53 -26.45 -4.33
C ILE A 618 30.60 -26.46 -3.12
N ASP A 619 30.81 -27.44 -2.25
CA ASP A 619 30.12 -27.64 -0.97
C ASP A 619 30.96 -27.19 0.24
N SER A 620 32.23 -26.86 0.01
CA SER A 620 33.20 -26.60 1.05
C SER A 620 34.25 -25.58 0.61
N PRO A 621 34.89 -24.87 1.55
CA PRO A 621 36.02 -23.98 1.22
C PRO A 621 37.17 -24.70 0.51
N ALA A 622 37.42 -25.97 0.85
CA ALA A 622 38.42 -26.80 0.20
C ALA A 622 38.08 -27.07 -1.27
N ALA A 623 36.82 -27.43 -1.57
CA ALA A 623 36.34 -27.58 -2.94
C ALA A 623 36.45 -26.28 -3.75
N ARG A 624 36.16 -25.12 -3.13
CA ARG A 624 36.35 -23.80 -3.75
C ARG A 624 37.80 -23.51 -4.10
N VAL A 625 38.73 -23.77 -3.19
CA VAL A 625 40.16 -23.53 -3.41
C VAL A 625 40.68 -24.45 -4.51
N LYS A 626 40.29 -25.74 -4.49
CA LYS A 626 40.65 -26.70 -5.53
C LYS A 626 40.15 -26.27 -6.91
N ALA A 627 38.88 -25.89 -7.03
CA ALA A 627 38.33 -25.42 -8.30
C ALA A 627 39.03 -24.15 -8.84
N ALA A 628 39.48 -23.26 -7.95
CA ALA A 628 40.27 -22.10 -8.34
C ALA A 628 41.68 -22.49 -8.81
N GLN A 629 42.33 -23.45 -8.15
CA GLN A 629 43.64 -23.99 -8.55
C GLN A 629 43.58 -24.73 -9.89
N ASP A 630 42.55 -25.55 -10.10
CA ASP A 630 42.33 -26.27 -11.36
C ASP A 630 42.14 -25.25 -12.52
N GLN A 631 41.47 -24.13 -12.25
CA GLN A 631 41.31 -23.04 -13.22
C GLN A 631 42.64 -22.31 -13.49
N GLU A 632 43.52 -22.19 -12.51
CA GLU A 632 44.86 -21.60 -12.71
C GLU A 632 45.74 -22.51 -13.54
N GLN A 633 45.72 -23.82 -13.27
CA GLN A 633 46.49 -24.81 -14.01
C GLN A 633 46.06 -24.85 -15.48
N THR A 634 44.76 -24.91 -15.75
CA THR A 634 44.22 -24.90 -17.13
C THR A 634 44.59 -23.62 -17.90
N VAL A 635 44.66 -22.46 -17.24
CA VAL A 635 45.11 -21.21 -17.86
C VAL A 635 46.62 -21.20 -18.11
N ALA A 636 47.42 -21.80 -17.22
CA ALA A 636 48.85 -21.95 -17.42
C ALA A 636 49.15 -22.87 -18.61
N ASP A 637 48.53 -24.05 -18.65
CA ASP A 637 48.70 -25.05 -19.72
C ASP A 637 48.28 -24.49 -21.10
N ALA A 638 47.24 -23.66 -21.14
CA ALA A 638 46.75 -22.99 -22.34
C ALA A 638 47.73 -21.94 -22.89
N ARG A 639 48.43 -21.21 -22.01
CA ARG A 639 49.47 -20.25 -22.42
C ARG A 639 50.64 -20.95 -23.10
N ASP A 640 50.97 -22.14 -22.64
CA ASP A 640 52.08 -22.92 -23.19
C ASP A 640 51.72 -23.62 -24.52
N THR A 641 50.43 -23.86 -24.77
CA THR A 641 49.94 -24.60 -25.94
C THR A 641 49.24 -23.73 -27.00
N ALA A 642 49.02 -22.43 -26.75
CA ALA A 642 48.26 -21.50 -27.60
C ALA A 642 46.81 -21.94 -27.93
N VAL A 643 46.24 -22.84 -27.11
CA VAL A 643 44.85 -23.30 -27.18
C VAL A 643 44.01 -22.53 -26.16
N GLU A 644 42.73 -22.31 -26.39
CA GLU A 644 41.85 -21.68 -25.40
C GLU A 644 41.80 -22.51 -24.09
N PRO A 645 41.87 -21.86 -22.92
CA PRO A 645 41.85 -22.56 -21.64
C PRO A 645 40.53 -23.29 -21.45
N ARG A 646 40.64 -24.57 -21.08
CA ARG A 646 39.47 -25.38 -20.73
C ARG A 646 38.77 -24.75 -19.51
N LYS A 647 37.48 -24.49 -19.65
CA LYS A 647 36.63 -23.99 -18.55
C LYS A 647 36.50 -25.03 -17.45
N VAL A 648 36.74 -24.63 -16.20
CA VAL A 648 36.43 -25.43 -15.01
C VAL A 648 35.00 -25.14 -14.56
N TYR A 649 34.10 -26.09 -14.86
CA TYR A 649 32.69 -25.98 -14.55
C TYR A 649 32.40 -26.37 -13.10
N VAL A 650 31.62 -25.54 -12.41
CA VAL A 650 31.29 -25.71 -11.00
C VAL A 650 29.81 -25.49 -10.73
N GLN A 651 29.31 -26.18 -9.71
CA GLN A 651 28.02 -25.93 -9.09
C GLN A 651 28.23 -25.35 -7.70
N VAL A 652 27.49 -24.30 -7.37
CA VAL A 652 27.55 -23.65 -6.07
C VAL A 652 26.15 -23.51 -5.51
N THR A 653 25.98 -23.88 -4.24
CA THR A 653 24.78 -23.57 -3.46
C THR A 653 25.15 -22.65 -2.29
N GLY A 654 24.41 -21.57 -2.09
CA GLY A 654 24.66 -20.66 -0.98
C GLY A 654 23.63 -19.54 -0.82
N GLU A 655 23.67 -18.85 0.31
CA GLU A 655 22.79 -17.74 0.64
C GLU A 655 23.30 -16.42 0.03
N ILE A 656 22.43 -15.64 -0.61
CA ILE A 656 22.77 -14.33 -1.14
C ILE A 656 22.94 -13.34 0.02
N SER A 657 24.16 -12.91 0.31
CA SER A 657 24.43 -11.88 1.32
C SER A 657 24.38 -10.45 0.76
N ARG A 658 24.58 -10.30 -0.56
CA ARG A 658 24.52 -8.99 -1.25
C ARG A 658 24.21 -9.11 -2.73
N VAL A 659 23.39 -8.19 -3.24
CA VAL A 659 23.12 -8.00 -4.67
C VAL A 659 23.56 -6.61 -5.12
N ARG A 660 24.34 -6.51 -6.20
CA ARG A 660 24.71 -5.24 -6.87
C ARG A 660 24.28 -5.29 -8.33
N ARG A 661 23.46 -4.32 -8.75
CA ARG A 661 22.88 -4.25 -10.10
C ARG A 661 23.52 -3.13 -10.89
N PHE A 662 23.77 -3.35 -12.17
CA PHE A 662 24.32 -2.37 -13.09
C PHE A 662 23.42 -2.25 -14.33
N SER A 663 23.36 -1.05 -14.93
CA SER A 663 22.48 -0.72 -16.06
C SER A 663 22.79 -1.50 -17.35
N ASN A 664 23.96 -2.12 -17.45
CA ASN A 664 24.48 -2.70 -18.69
C ASN A 664 24.27 -4.23 -18.79
N GLY A 665 23.19 -4.78 -18.20
CA GLY A 665 22.94 -6.23 -18.21
C GLY A 665 23.95 -7.04 -17.39
N MET A 666 24.44 -6.43 -16.31
CA MET A 666 25.44 -7.01 -15.41
C MET A 666 24.97 -6.93 -13.95
N ALA A 667 25.24 -7.97 -13.18
CA ALA A 667 25.00 -7.98 -11.74
C ALA A 667 26.05 -8.82 -11.01
N PHE A 668 26.39 -8.38 -9.80
CA PHE A 668 27.27 -9.12 -8.91
C PHE A 668 26.49 -9.55 -7.66
N LEU A 669 26.56 -10.84 -7.34
CA LEU A 669 26.06 -11.41 -6.10
C LEU A 669 27.24 -11.79 -5.20
N SER A 670 27.01 -11.73 -3.90
CA SER A 670 27.90 -12.33 -2.89
C SER A 670 27.16 -13.52 -2.30
N LEU A 671 27.68 -14.73 -2.51
CA LEU A 671 27.12 -15.97 -1.96
C LEU A 671 27.92 -16.43 -0.75
N GLU A 672 27.23 -16.67 0.36
CA GLU A 672 27.77 -17.36 1.52
C GLU A 672 27.49 -18.86 1.37
N LEU A 673 28.56 -19.67 1.33
CA LEU A 673 28.42 -21.11 1.11
C LEU A 673 27.77 -21.76 2.33
N ALA A 674 26.77 -22.61 2.10
CA ALA A 674 26.01 -23.29 3.14
C ALA A 674 26.95 -24.01 4.14
N GLY A 675 26.77 -23.77 5.44
CA GLY A 675 27.49 -24.45 6.51
C GLY A 675 28.97 -24.06 6.71
N SER A 676 29.49 -23.05 6.00
CA SER A 676 30.95 -22.85 5.92
C SER A 676 31.58 -21.90 6.94
N GLY A 677 30.80 -21.04 7.63
CA GLY A 677 31.33 -20.08 8.62
C GLY A 677 32.52 -19.23 8.13
N TYR A 678 32.66 -19.09 6.81
CA TYR A 678 33.88 -18.63 6.16
C TYR A 678 33.82 -17.11 5.93
N ASP A 679 34.89 -16.39 6.28
CA ASP A 679 34.92 -14.92 6.32
C ASP A 679 34.74 -14.20 4.96
N ARG A 680 34.73 -14.92 3.82
CA ARG A 680 34.65 -14.29 2.49
C ARG A 680 33.64 -14.96 1.55
N PRO A 681 32.55 -14.25 1.19
CA PRO A 681 31.57 -14.78 0.24
C PRO A 681 32.19 -15.02 -1.14
N LEU A 682 31.64 -15.98 -1.88
CA LEU A 682 31.96 -16.18 -3.28
C LEU A 682 31.32 -15.07 -4.11
N GLN A 683 32.12 -14.40 -4.96
CA GLN A 683 31.57 -13.47 -5.93
C GLN A 683 30.98 -14.24 -7.09
N VAL A 684 29.72 -13.98 -7.38
CA VAL A 684 28.99 -14.53 -8.51
C VAL A 684 28.66 -13.40 -9.45
N PHE A 685 28.91 -13.60 -10.73
CA PHE A 685 28.69 -12.59 -11.75
C PHE A 685 27.70 -13.10 -12.79
N LEU A 686 26.65 -12.31 -12.92
CA LEU A 686 25.59 -12.48 -13.88
C LEU A 686 25.85 -11.51 -15.02
N GLN A 687 26.04 -12.06 -16.21
CA GLN A 687 26.14 -11.30 -17.44
C GLN A 687 25.10 -11.82 -18.41
N ARG A 688 24.27 -10.91 -18.92
CA ARG A 688 23.17 -11.22 -19.82
C ARG A 688 23.59 -12.11 -20.99
N ASP A 689 24.71 -11.78 -21.64
CA ASP A 689 25.16 -12.48 -22.84
C ASP A 689 25.61 -13.92 -22.52
N THR A 690 26.21 -14.15 -21.35
CA THR A 690 26.59 -15.50 -20.88
C THR A 690 25.38 -16.36 -20.52
N LEU A 691 24.33 -15.73 -20.00
CA LEU A 691 23.08 -16.39 -19.61
C LEU A 691 22.12 -16.59 -20.79
N GLY A 692 22.42 -16.00 -21.96
CA GLY A 692 21.54 -16.01 -23.13
C GLY A 692 20.20 -15.30 -22.89
N TRP A 693 20.15 -14.33 -21.96
CA TRP A 693 18.91 -13.63 -21.60
C TRP A 693 18.72 -12.37 -22.45
N SER A 694 17.46 -11.97 -22.67
CA SER A 694 17.17 -10.63 -23.19
C SER A 694 17.39 -9.57 -22.08
N PRO A 695 17.53 -8.27 -22.41
CA PRO A 695 17.60 -7.21 -21.40
C PRO A 695 16.40 -7.23 -20.41
N SER A 696 15.19 -7.53 -20.92
CA SER A 696 13.97 -7.59 -20.12
C SER A 696 13.98 -8.78 -19.16
N VAL A 697 14.34 -9.98 -19.64
CA VAL A 697 14.48 -11.19 -18.80
C VAL A 697 15.55 -10.98 -17.73
N PHE A 698 16.68 -10.39 -18.09
CA PHE A 698 17.74 -10.09 -17.13
C PHE A 698 17.28 -9.13 -16.03
N ALA A 699 16.63 -8.03 -16.41
CA ALA A 699 16.09 -7.06 -15.44
C ALA A 699 15.04 -7.70 -14.52
N LYS A 700 14.19 -8.58 -15.07
CA LYS A 700 13.18 -9.33 -14.33
C LYS A 700 13.82 -10.28 -13.31
N VAL A 701 14.67 -11.21 -13.74
CA VAL A 701 15.30 -12.21 -12.86
C VAL A 701 16.17 -11.55 -11.78
N VAL A 702 17.05 -10.62 -12.17
CA VAL A 702 17.88 -9.88 -11.20
C VAL A 702 17.03 -9.00 -10.29
N GLY A 703 15.88 -8.54 -10.77
CA GLY A 703 14.85 -7.83 -10.01
C GLY A 703 14.12 -8.71 -9.00
N LEU A 704 14.18 -10.03 -9.11
CA LEU A 704 13.59 -10.98 -8.16
C LEU A 704 14.59 -11.38 -7.05
N LEU A 705 15.89 -11.48 -7.35
CA LEU A 705 16.91 -11.87 -6.35
C LEU A 705 16.98 -10.90 -5.15
N ARG A 706 16.96 -11.44 -3.93
CA ARG A 706 17.03 -10.73 -2.66
C ARG A 706 18.18 -11.24 -1.80
N LYS A 707 18.51 -10.46 -0.78
CA LYS A 707 19.41 -10.91 0.28
C LYS A 707 18.67 -11.96 1.11
N GLY A 708 19.31 -13.07 1.44
CA GLY A 708 18.71 -14.19 2.18
C GLY A 708 18.23 -15.34 1.30
N ASP A 709 18.11 -15.13 -0.01
CA ASP A 709 17.71 -16.20 -0.92
C ASP A 709 18.80 -17.27 -1.00
N GLU A 710 18.42 -18.54 -0.91
CA GLU A 710 19.32 -19.64 -1.21
C GLU A 710 19.37 -19.84 -2.74
N LEU A 711 20.56 -19.77 -3.32
CA LEU A 711 20.77 -19.81 -4.77
C LEU A 711 21.60 -21.04 -5.13
N ILE A 712 21.14 -21.78 -6.13
CA ILE A 712 21.93 -22.79 -6.85
C ILE A 712 22.39 -22.17 -8.16
N ALA A 713 23.69 -22.12 -8.39
CA ALA A 713 24.27 -21.58 -9.62
C ALA A 713 25.26 -22.57 -10.23
N VAL A 714 25.12 -22.76 -11.55
CA VAL A 714 26.06 -23.52 -12.38
C VAL A 714 26.75 -22.57 -13.35
N GLY A 715 28.06 -22.70 -13.43
CA GLY A 715 28.88 -21.82 -14.25
C GLY A 715 30.32 -22.30 -14.29
N PHE A 716 31.25 -21.41 -14.62
CA PHE A 716 32.67 -21.72 -14.62
C PHE A 716 33.47 -20.71 -13.79
N MET A 717 34.59 -21.18 -13.26
CA MET A 717 35.50 -20.35 -12.49
C MET A 717 36.19 -19.34 -13.41
N ALA A 718 36.14 -18.06 -13.04
CA ALA A 718 36.78 -16.97 -13.75
C ALA A 718 37.53 -16.06 -12.77
N ARG A 719 38.29 -15.10 -13.30
CA ARG A 719 38.93 -14.05 -12.51
C ARG A 719 38.41 -12.69 -12.93
N ASN A 720 38.10 -11.83 -11.96
CA ASN A 720 37.79 -10.44 -12.25
C ASN A 720 39.07 -9.67 -12.66
N ALA A 721 38.91 -8.42 -13.11
CA ALA A 721 40.02 -7.53 -13.45
C ALA A 721 41.02 -7.28 -12.29
N ARG A 722 40.64 -7.59 -11.03
CA ARG A 722 41.51 -7.49 -9.85
C ARG A 722 42.18 -8.82 -9.49
N GLY A 723 42.00 -9.86 -10.31
CA GLY A 723 42.57 -11.19 -10.12
C GLY A 723 41.85 -12.06 -9.08
N HIS A 724 40.71 -11.62 -8.53
CA HIS A 724 39.96 -12.45 -7.59
C HIS A 724 39.12 -13.50 -8.32
N SER A 725 39.13 -14.72 -7.80
CA SER A 725 38.28 -15.82 -8.29
C SER A 725 36.81 -15.52 -8.07
N MET A 726 36.02 -15.74 -9.11
CA MET A 726 34.59 -15.50 -9.17
C MET A 726 33.92 -16.58 -10.01
N LEU A 727 32.62 -16.78 -9.78
CA LEU A 727 31.80 -17.66 -10.60
C LEU A 727 31.15 -16.85 -11.73
N GLN A 728 31.45 -17.19 -12.97
CA GLN A 728 30.70 -16.73 -14.13
C GLN A 728 29.53 -17.69 -14.37
N VAL A 729 28.29 -17.21 -14.19
CA VAL A 729 27.10 -18.07 -14.24
C VAL A 729 26.63 -18.31 -15.67
N GLU A 730 26.28 -19.57 -15.97
CA GLU A 730 25.60 -19.97 -17.21
C GLU A 730 24.15 -20.42 -16.94
N ALA A 731 23.84 -20.98 -15.76
CA ALA A 731 22.48 -21.28 -15.32
C ALA A 731 22.33 -21.10 -13.81
N LEU A 732 21.14 -20.72 -13.33
CA LEU A 732 20.85 -20.55 -11.91
C LEU A 732 19.39 -20.85 -11.60
N SER A 733 19.12 -21.29 -10.38
CA SER A 733 17.78 -21.42 -9.80
C SER A 733 17.86 -21.08 -8.31
N LEU A 734 16.73 -20.71 -7.69
CA LEU A 734 16.68 -20.57 -6.23
C LEU A 734 16.52 -21.96 -5.60
N ALA A 735 17.35 -22.28 -4.62
CA ALA A 735 17.23 -23.52 -3.84
C ALA A 735 15.98 -23.38 -2.94
N ARG A 736 14.84 -23.88 -3.40
CA ARG A 736 13.63 -23.90 -2.58
C ARG A 736 13.72 -25.09 -1.62
N THR A 737 14.28 -24.86 -0.44
CA THR A 737 14.54 -25.93 0.54
C THR A 737 13.45 -26.09 1.61
N GLY A 738 12.36 -25.31 1.58
CA GLY A 738 11.33 -25.36 2.62
C GLY A 738 9.87 -25.34 2.15
N GLU A 739 8.98 -25.91 2.97
CA GLU A 739 7.51 -25.75 2.88
C GLU A 739 7.06 -24.27 3.04
N TYR A 740 7.95 -23.41 3.53
CA TYR A 740 7.68 -22.01 3.86
C TYR A 740 8.97 -21.18 3.87
N GLU A 741 8.90 -19.98 3.30
CA GLU A 741 9.97 -18.98 3.27
C GLU A 741 9.42 -17.59 3.66
N ALA A 742 10.18 -16.81 4.41
CA ALA A 742 9.85 -15.42 4.72
C ALA A 742 11.07 -14.51 4.53
N TYR A 743 10.88 -13.47 3.73
CA TYR A 743 11.95 -12.56 3.31
C TYR A 743 11.97 -11.28 4.15
N SER A 744 13.15 -10.83 4.58
CA SER A 744 13.31 -9.64 5.42
C SER A 744 13.16 -8.31 4.69
#